data_AF-A0AAU3V0N7-F1
#
_entry.id   AF-A0AAU3V0N7-F1
#
_cell.length_a   1.000
_cell.length_b   1.000
_cell.length_c   1.000
_cell.angle_alpha   90.00
_cell.angle_beta   90.00
_cell.angle_gamma   90.00
#
_symmetry.space_group_name_H-M   'P 1'
#
loop_
_entity.id
_entity.type
_entity.pdbx_description
1 polymer ?
#
loop_
_entity_poly.entity_id
_entity_poly.type
_entity_poly.pdbx_seq_one_letter_code
_entity_poly.pdbx_strand_id
1 'polypeptide(L)'
;MTTSPALRTLDRRRFLALAGGTFGVLAAGQLTQALSARAAELDPAPFSLGVASGDPDHHSVVLWTRLVPDPLDAETGGMPATPVEVRWEVAKDESFRKVVASGAVTALPESAHTVHVVVDDLAPDRWYWYRFQYGEVRSRTGRTRTMPSPGAKADRLRFAFVSCQSWTGGAYPAYRDLAEQDLDFVLHLGDYIYETTDGGLTEFRRLHALYKTSPELRAAHARFPFFATWDDHEVQNNYAADVPGGAGDGRPFLERRANGYQAYYEHLPLRPEQRPTGPDALMYRQVRFGKLAEFSVLDTRQYRTDQAYGDGRKEPGPEVWNPERTMTGPEQEKWLLGNLDRSKARWNVIAQQTIMAAFDYDLGPGKIVNLDQWDGYAGARARILDFLADRDVANPVVLSGDWHTHWVNDLKTDFDDPHAPVVATEFVGTSISSGAGWDADVRAGLVANPHVKFYNGTYRGYVMCDVTRDRWRADLRIVLKGDDAASPAFTIAAFEVCDGHPGARRIDAGDGLVGRITDKVTGKPLANVQVTVTAADGTRFAAVTTDTTGEYLAFAPPGQYAVAVGGVGYEPATATATVRAGAQTRGDVALTRAAVRAGTGRPVPGPQSQAAATDVTLSNGMLSLAVSAGSQDPQLSGVTLGKPLDLAAVGHLDQLDWMNLPYASAARPRGSNAWQQLTVRSTALEVLAAGGPVASARATGASTQVPDVEVVTTFAIGDGEPWVTAESVFTNRGTESRTFWLGDVLDHDGAGQRSGVAGHGTVTASAPADFEPTAPWVGMTGSDGQTYGLLYDEPGFTVYACGIWAMTQREVTIEPGTAFTLRRRIAAVDNGGAADPFAVLASL
;
A
#
# COMPACT_ATOMS: atom_id res chain seq x y z
N MET A 1 -31.59 -22.65 49.84
CA MET A 1 -31.92 -21.37 50.50
C MET A 1 -30.73 -20.44 50.33
N THR A 2 -31.00 -19.22 49.84
CA THR A 2 -30.18 -17.99 49.97
C THR A 2 -28.67 -18.05 49.70
N THR A 3 -28.20 -17.40 48.64
CA THR A 3 -27.38 -16.15 48.66
C THR A 3 -26.78 -15.83 47.27
N SER A 4 -26.83 -14.55 46.87
CA SER A 4 -26.08 -13.90 45.77
C SER A 4 -24.83 -13.21 46.36
N PRO A 5 -23.93 -12.46 45.65
CA PRO A 5 -23.54 -12.37 44.22
C PRO A 5 -21.99 -12.35 44.00
N ALA A 6 -21.46 -12.33 42.76
CA ALA A 6 -20.13 -11.73 42.46
C ALA A 6 -19.86 -11.40 40.98
N LEU A 7 -19.19 -10.25 40.80
CA LEU A 7 -18.68 -9.58 39.61
C LEU A 7 -17.51 -10.31 38.88
N ARG A 8 -17.40 -9.99 37.57
CA ARG A 8 -16.21 -9.74 36.74
C ARG A 8 -14.98 -10.65 36.89
N THR A 9 -14.58 -11.28 35.78
CA THR A 9 -13.15 -11.47 35.44
C THR A 9 -12.90 -11.06 33.99
N LEU A 10 -12.14 -9.98 33.83
CA LEU A 10 -11.49 -9.54 32.60
C LEU A 10 -10.19 -10.34 32.43
N ASP A 11 -9.94 -10.76 31.20
CA ASP A 11 -8.81 -11.64 30.84
C ASP A 11 -7.46 -10.90 30.89
N ARG A 12 -6.47 -11.60 31.45
CA ARG A 12 -5.15 -11.13 31.87
C ARG A 12 -4.14 -10.97 30.71
N ARG A 13 -4.53 -11.14 29.45
CA ARG A 13 -3.61 -11.17 28.29
C ARG A 13 -3.49 -9.88 27.45
N ARG A 14 -4.20 -8.79 27.79
CA ARG A 14 -4.06 -7.49 27.09
C ARG A 14 -3.50 -6.34 27.94
N PHE A 15 -2.96 -6.61 29.13
CA PHE A 15 -2.51 -5.54 30.05
C PHE A 15 -1.01 -5.56 30.42
N LEU A 16 -0.22 -6.56 30.00
CA LEU A 16 1.20 -6.63 30.36
C LEU A 16 2.08 -7.02 29.16
N ALA A 17 2.29 -6.08 28.26
CA ALA A 17 3.58 -5.88 27.59
C ALA A 17 4.03 -4.40 27.76
N LEU A 18 3.65 -3.82 28.90
CA LEU A 18 4.21 -2.63 29.51
C LEU A 18 5.39 -3.07 30.40
N ALA A 19 6.59 -3.10 29.83
CA ALA A 19 7.83 -3.20 30.61
C ALA A 19 8.97 -2.52 29.85
N GLY A 20 9.00 -1.18 29.93
CA GLY A 20 10.14 -0.38 29.46
C GLY A 20 9.80 1.11 29.37
N GLY A 21 10.08 1.88 30.43
CA GLY A 21 10.12 3.36 30.32
C GLY A 21 9.47 4.17 31.44
N THR A 22 9.67 3.84 32.73
CA THR A 22 9.10 4.59 33.86
C THR A 22 9.69 5.99 34.10
N PHE A 23 10.59 6.47 33.25
CA PHE A 23 11.13 7.85 33.32
C PHE A 23 10.63 8.79 32.20
N GLY A 24 9.94 8.29 31.16
CA GLY A 24 9.41 9.13 30.06
C GLY A 24 7.94 9.51 30.18
N VAL A 25 7.12 8.65 30.79
CA VAL A 25 5.65 8.80 30.82
C VAL A 25 5.20 10.01 31.65
N LEU A 26 5.91 10.35 32.72
CA LEU A 26 5.59 11.53 33.54
C LEU A 26 5.93 12.85 32.82
N ALA A 27 7.01 12.88 32.04
CA ALA A 27 7.41 14.08 31.29
C ALA A 27 6.52 14.29 30.05
N ALA A 28 6.18 13.21 29.33
CA ALA A 28 5.26 13.27 28.20
C ALA A 28 3.85 13.71 28.64
N GLY A 29 3.31 13.15 29.72
CA GLY A 29 1.99 13.54 30.24
C GLY A 29 1.90 15.00 30.70
N GLN A 30 2.98 15.52 31.32
CA GLN A 30 3.08 16.94 31.70
C GLN A 30 3.21 17.85 30.48
N LEU A 31 3.98 17.43 29.46
CA LEU A 31 4.13 18.18 28.21
C LEU A 31 2.82 18.25 27.44
N THR A 32 2.07 17.15 27.32
CA THR A 32 0.76 17.11 26.64
C THR A 32 -0.25 18.01 27.34
N GLN A 33 -0.33 17.99 28.68
CA GLN A 33 -1.22 18.89 29.43
C GLN A 33 -0.83 20.36 29.25
N ALA A 34 0.47 20.69 29.28
CA ALA A 34 0.95 22.05 29.06
C ALA A 34 0.69 22.54 27.63
N LEU A 35 0.87 21.68 26.61
CA LEU A 35 0.56 21.98 25.22
C LEU A 35 -0.95 22.21 25.02
N SER A 36 -1.80 21.37 25.59
CA SER A 36 -3.27 21.55 25.53
C SER A 36 -3.73 22.82 26.24
N ALA A 37 -3.17 23.16 27.40
CA ALA A 37 -3.47 24.41 28.10
C ALA A 37 -3.03 25.64 27.30
N ARG A 38 -1.81 25.60 26.74
CA ARG A 38 -1.30 26.67 25.86
C ARG A 38 -2.13 26.80 24.57
N ALA A 39 -2.62 25.69 24.02
CA ALA A 39 -3.47 25.73 22.85
C ALA A 39 -4.84 26.37 23.14
N ALA A 40 -5.43 26.10 24.31
CA ALA A 40 -6.65 26.76 24.75
C ALA A 40 -6.44 28.27 25.00
N GLU A 41 -5.25 28.66 25.48
CA GLU A 41 -4.87 30.08 25.62
C GLU A 41 -4.74 30.79 24.26
N LEU A 42 -4.21 30.09 23.25
CA LEU A 42 -4.10 30.63 21.89
C LEU A 42 -5.47 30.76 21.19
N ASP A 43 -6.43 29.91 21.51
CA ASP A 43 -7.76 29.88 20.90
C ASP A 43 -8.87 30.22 21.92
N PRO A 44 -8.92 31.46 22.43
CA PRO A 44 -9.88 31.84 23.44
C PRO A 44 -11.32 31.82 22.89
N ALA A 45 -12.28 31.36 23.69
CA ALA A 45 -13.70 31.44 23.34
C ALA A 45 -14.11 32.91 23.04
N PRO A 46 -14.88 33.16 21.97
CA PRO A 46 -15.58 32.17 21.12
C PRO A 46 -14.76 31.59 19.96
N PHE A 47 -13.48 31.89 19.80
CA PHE A 47 -12.64 31.41 18.69
C PHE A 47 -12.07 30.00 18.94
N SER A 48 -12.84 29.11 19.56
CA SER A 48 -12.40 27.80 20.05
C SER A 48 -11.95 26.84 18.93
N LEU A 49 -12.39 27.06 17.68
CA LEU A 49 -11.97 26.31 16.49
C LEU A 49 -10.79 26.98 15.75
N GLY A 50 -10.23 28.03 16.32
CA GLY A 50 -9.12 28.80 15.75
C GLY A 50 -9.53 29.58 14.52
N VAL A 51 -8.55 29.86 13.68
CA VAL A 51 -8.70 30.64 12.44
C VAL A 51 -8.09 29.87 11.28
N ALA A 52 -8.55 30.13 10.06
CA ALA A 52 -7.99 29.55 8.85
C ALA A 52 -7.94 30.60 7.74
N SER A 53 -7.11 30.35 6.73
CA SER A 53 -7.13 31.09 5.48
C SER A 53 -7.06 30.12 4.32
N GLY A 54 -7.53 30.53 3.15
CA GLY A 54 -7.64 29.60 2.03
C GLY A 54 -7.97 30.24 0.72
N ASP A 55 -7.90 29.40 -0.31
CA ASP A 55 -8.10 29.73 -1.70
C ASP A 55 -7.44 31.05 -2.15
N PRO A 56 -6.18 31.33 -1.78
CA PRO A 56 -5.53 32.56 -2.19
C PRO A 56 -5.38 32.62 -3.71
N ASP A 57 -5.54 33.82 -4.26
CA ASP A 57 -5.05 34.15 -5.59
C ASP A 57 -3.94 35.21 -5.47
N HIS A 58 -3.60 35.88 -6.57
CA HIS A 58 -2.52 36.84 -6.60
C HIS A 58 -2.86 38.23 -6.00
N HIS A 59 -4.11 38.49 -5.65
CA HIS A 59 -4.55 39.77 -5.08
C HIS A 59 -5.56 39.62 -3.95
N SER A 60 -5.98 38.38 -3.63
CA SER A 60 -6.97 38.13 -2.60
C SER A 60 -6.76 36.82 -1.85
N VAL A 61 -7.37 36.72 -0.69
CA VAL A 61 -7.40 35.51 0.14
C VAL A 61 -8.69 35.42 0.94
N VAL A 62 -9.17 34.20 1.20
CA VAL A 62 -10.28 33.96 2.13
C VAL A 62 -9.73 33.86 3.55
N LEU A 63 -10.34 34.60 4.48
CA LEU A 63 -10.14 34.44 5.91
C LEU A 63 -11.36 33.78 6.52
N TRP A 64 -11.14 32.86 7.46
CA TRP A 64 -12.17 32.07 8.08
C TRP A 64 -12.03 32.00 9.61
N THR A 65 -13.16 32.02 10.30
CA THR A 65 -13.30 31.59 11.70
C THR A 65 -14.75 31.18 11.98
N ARG A 66 -14.99 30.48 13.10
CA ARG A 66 -16.34 30.26 13.65
C ARG A 66 -16.40 30.78 15.08
N LEU A 67 -17.48 31.48 15.44
CA LEU A 67 -17.76 31.81 16.84
C LEU A 67 -18.50 30.64 17.49
N VAL A 68 -17.86 29.99 18.46
CA VAL A 68 -18.38 28.81 19.13
C VAL A 68 -17.71 28.63 20.51
N PRO A 69 -18.27 29.25 21.56
CA PRO A 69 -17.78 29.06 22.92
C PRO A 69 -17.72 27.59 23.37
N ASP A 70 -18.72 26.78 23.01
CA ASP A 70 -18.77 25.35 23.30
C ASP A 70 -18.79 24.54 21.99
N PRO A 71 -17.65 24.04 21.51
CA PRO A 71 -17.55 23.35 20.22
C PRO A 71 -18.26 22.01 20.16
N LEU A 72 -18.67 21.44 21.31
CA LEU A 72 -19.37 20.15 21.36
C LEU A 72 -20.87 20.30 21.65
N ASP A 73 -21.35 21.51 21.93
CA ASP A 73 -22.77 21.83 21.83
C ASP A 73 -23.19 21.84 20.35
N ALA A 74 -23.84 20.75 19.94
CA ALA A 74 -24.21 20.51 18.55
C ALA A 74 -25.27 21.51 18.03
N GLU A 75 -26.11 22.05 18.91
CA GLU A 75 -27.27 22.86 18.51
C GLU A 75 -26.89 24.32 18.29
N THR A 76 -26.25 24.94 19.30
CA THR A 76 -25.99 26.39 19.27
C THR A 76 -24.52 26.74 19.31
N GLY A 77 -23.65 25.79 19.68
CA GLY A 77 -22.25 26.07 19.95
C GLY A 77 -22.01 27.05 21.11
N GLY A 78 -23.04 27.31 21.93
CA GLY A 78 -23.06 28.37 22.95
C GLY A 78 -23.27 29.79 22.43
N MET A 79 -23.65 29.98 21.16
CA MET A 79 -23.94 31.29 20.58
C MET A 79 -25.43 31.66 20.64
N PRO A 80 -25.78 32.97 20.76
CA PRO A 80 -27.17 33.42 20.69
C PRO A 80 -27.77 33.21 19.29
N ALA A 81 -29.08 32.95 19.23
CA ALA A 81 -29.85 32.84 17.97
C ALA A 81 -30.12 34.21 17.31
N THR A 82 -29.10 35.07 17.26
CA THR A 82 -29.13 36.39 16.62
C THR A 82 -27.87 36.63 15.79
N PRO A 83 -27.94 37.43 14.73
CA PRO A 83 -26.76 37.91 14.02
C PRO A 83 -25.79 38.65 14.95
N VAL A 84 -24.48 38.47 14.76
CA VAL A 84 -23.44 39.17 15.53
C VAL A 84 -22.36 39.74 14.62
N GLU A 85 -21.82 40.91 14.97
CA GLU A 85 -20.73 41.54 14.22
C GLU A 85 -19.37 40.97 14.66
N VAL A 86 -18.52 40.64 13.69
CA VAL A 86 -17.13 40.22 13.87
C VAL A 86 -16.23 41.15 13.08
N ARG A 87 -15.26 41.76 13.76
CA ARG A 87 -14.24 42.59 13.11
C ARG A 87 -13.07 41.73 12.65
N TRP A 88 -12.44 42.14 11.56
CA TRP A 88 -11.26 41.46 11.04
C TRP A 88 -10.21 42.49 10.61
N GLU A 89 -8.94 42.09 10.68
CA GLU A 89 -7.80 42.90 10.26
C GLU A 89 -6.79 42.03 9.50
N VAL A 90 -6.14 42.63 8.50
CA VAL A 90 -4.99 42.08 7.78
C VAL A 90 -3.83 43.06 7.87
N ALA A 91 -2.64 42.58 8.19
CA ALA A 91 -1.43 43.39 8.40
C ALA A 91 -0.20 42.82 7.70
N LYS A 92 0.79 43.69 7.44
CA LYS A 92 2.12 43.32 6.90
C LYS A 92 3.08 42.80 7.97
N ASP A 93 2.67 42.78 9.22
CA ASP A 93 3.47 42.33 10.36
C ASP A 93 2.60 41.67 11.43
N GLU A 94 3.18 40.71 12.14
CA GLU A 94 2.51 39.93 13.18
C GLU A 94 1.99 40.78 14.36
N SER A 95 2.60 41.94 14.61
CA SER A 95 2.21 42.83 15.70
C SER A 95 1.04 43.77 15.35
N PHE A 96 0.50 43.68 14.13
CA PHE A 96 -0.57 44.53 13.60
C PHE A 96 -0.27 46.03 13.68
N ARG A 97 1.00 46.44 13.52
CA ARG A 97 1.37 47.86 13.44
C ARG A 97 1.14 48.45 12.04
N LYS A 98 1.11 47.61 11.02
CA LYS A 98 0.90 47.98 9.60
C LYS A 98 -0.32 47.25 9.03
N VAL A 99 -1.50 47.59 9.54
CA VAL A 99 -2.78 47.12 8.99
C VAL A 99 -2.94 47.66 7.56
N VAL A 100 -3.31 46.77 6.63
CA VAL A 100 -3.52 47.08 5.20
C VAL A 100 -4.98 46.97 4.78
N ALA A 101 -5.76 46.15 5.48
CA ALA A 101 -7.18 45.99 5.27
C ALA A 101 -7.83 45.66 6.62
N SER A 102 -9.04 46.16 6.83
CA SER A 102 -9.86 45.80 7.98
C SER A 102 -11.32 46.02 7.65
N GLY A 103 -12.19 45.37 8.41
CA GLY A 103 -13.62 45.49 8.23
C GLY A 103 -14.41 44.80 9.32
N ALA A 104 -15.70 44.70 9.09
CA ALA A 104 -16.63 43.95 9.92
C ALA A 104 -17.54 43.11 9.04
N VAL A 105 -17.95 41.95 9.54
CA VAL A 105 -18.85 41.01 8.88
C VAL A 105 -19.84 40.48 9.89
N THR A 106 -21.07 40.24 9.46
CA THR A 106 -22.12 39.69 10.31
C THR A 106 -22.09 38.17 10.24
N ALA A 107 -21.76 37.52 11.35
CA ALA A 107 -21.89 36.08 11.53
C ALA A 107 -23.35 35.74 11.87
N LEU A 108 -23.94 34.81 11.10
CA LEU A 108 -25.36 34.47 11.15
C LEU A 108 -25.61 33.13 11.86
N PRO A 109 -26.66 32.99 12.69
CA PRO A 109 -27.04 31.71 13.30
C PRO A 109 -27.30 30.61 12.27
N GLU A 110 -27.90 30.95 11.13
CA GLU A 110 -28.25 30.01 10.07
C GLU A 110 -27.02 29.37 9.42
N SER A 111 -25.86 30.01 9.56
CA SER A 111 -24.54 29.52 9.13
C SER A 111 -23.64 29.18 10.33
N ALA A 112 -24.22 28.78 11.46
CA ALA A 112 -23.50 28.38 12.67
C ALA A 112 -22.47 29.42 13.17
N HIS A 113 -22.75 30.71 12.95
CA HIS A 113 -21.88 31.84 13.24
C HIS A 113 -20.47 31.72 12.65
N THR A 114 -20.36 31.12 11.47
CA THR A 114 -19.13 31.11 10.69
C THR A 114 -18.93 32.44 9.99
N VAL A 115 -17.66 32.77 9.76
CA VAL A 115 -17.21 33.99 9.11
C VAL A 115 -16.36 33.61 7.93
N HIS A 116 -16.72 34.12 6.75
CA HIS A 116 -15.92 34.06 5.54
C HIS A 116 -15.70 35.48 5.03
N VAL A 117 -14.45 35.88 4.86
CA VAL A 117 -14.08 37.21 4.35
C VAL A 117 -13.15 37.02 3.16
N VAL A 118 -13.56 37.49 1.98
CA VAL A 118 -12.64 37.66 0.85
C VAL A 118 -11.97 39.01 1.03
N VAL A 119 -10.68 39.00 1.35
CA VAL A 119 -9.86 40.22 1.41
C VAL A 119 -9.17 40.37 0.07
N ASP A 120 -9.54 41.40 -0.68
CA ASP A 120 -9.02 41.75 -2.00
C ASP A 120 -7.99 42.90 -1.93
N ASP A 121 -7.57 43.38 -3.10
CA ASP A 121 -6.58 44.46 -3.27
C ASP A 121 -5.26 44.27 -2.51
N LEU A 122 -4.88 43.01 -2.26
CA LEU A 122 -3.60 42.64 -1.67
C LEU A 122 -2.50 42.63 -2.73
N ALA A 123 -1.27 42.89 -2.31
CA ALA A 123 -0.12 42.79 -3.19
C ALA A 123 0.17 41.31 -3.49
N PRO A 124 0.54 40.95 -4.73
CA PRO A 124 0.91 39.59 -5.08
C PRO A 124 2.19 39.15 -4.36
N ASP A 125 2.32 37.83 -4.24
CA ASP A 125 3.50 37.16 -3.73
C ASP A 125 3.96 37.69 -2.35
N ARG A 126 3.02 37.82 -1.41
CA ARG A 126 3.27 38.48 -0.13
C ARG A 126 2.65 37.73 1.04
N TRP A 127 3.44 37.62 2.11
CA TRP A 127 2.96 37.16 3.41
C TRP A 127 2.22 38.27 4.17
N TYR A 128 1.12 37.89 4.80
CA TYR A 128 0.28 38.73 5.65
C TYR A 128 -0.08 38.00 6.94
N TRP A 129 -0.47 38.78 7.95
CA TRP A 129 -1.02 38.31 9.21
C TRP A 129 -2.45 38.80 9.34
N TYR A 130 -3.32 37.98 9.93
CA TYR A 130 -4.72 38.32 10.09
C TYR A 130 -5.26 37.87 11.44
N ARG A 131 -6.31 38.54 11.91
CA ARG A 131 -7.01 38.20 13.15
C ARG A 131 -8.46 38.66 13.10
N PHE A 132 -9.28 38.07 13.97
CA PHE A 132 -10.66 38.44 14.20
C PHE A 132 -10.84 39.00 15.61
N GLN A 133 -11.90 39.78 15.80
CA GLN A 133 -12.30 40.33 17.09
C GLN A 133 -13.83 40.27 17.25
N TYR A 134 -14.27 39.73 18.38
CA TYR A 134 -15.67 39.72 18.83
C TYR A 134 -15.73 40.30 20.26
N GLY A 135 -16.44 41.43 20.41
CA GLY A 135 -16.37 42.22 21.64
C GLY A 135 -14.93 42.60 21.97
N GLU A 136 -14.47 42.26 23.17
CA GLU A 136 -13.10 42.49 23.64
C GLU A 136 -12.14 41.32 23.34
N VAL A 137 -12.66 40.18 22.86
CA VAL A 137 -11.85 38.98 22.61
C VAL A 137 -11.30 39.02 21.20
N ARG A 138 -10.00 38.74 21.07
CA ARG A 138 -9.31 38.55 19.78
C ARG A 138 -9.02 37.07 19.57
N SER A 139 -9.13 36.62 18.32
CA SER A 139 -8.66 35.29 17.93
C SER A 139 -7.12 35.20 18.06
N ARG A 140 -6.56 33.99 17.94
CA ARG A 140 -5.15 33.87 17.55
C ARG A 140 -4.87 34.66 16.28
N THR A 141 -3.60 35.04 16.13
CA THR A 141 -3.10 35.56 14.86
C THR A 141 -2.88 34.40 13.91
N GLY A 142 -3.46 34.50 12.71
CA GLY A 142 -3.13 33.65 11.58
C GLY A 142 -2.13 34.32 10.65
N ARG A 143 -1.48 33.52 9.80
CA ARG A 143 -0.58 33.93 8.73
C ARG A 143 -1.08 33.36 7.41
N THR A 144 -1.00 34.15 6.36
CA THR A 144 -1.46 33.77 5.02
C THR A 144 -0.59 34.39 3.92
N ARG A 145 -0.78 33.97 2.67
CA ARG A 145 0.00 34.45 1.52
C ARG A 145 -0.87 34.59 0.27
N THR A 146 -0.67 35.68 -0.47
CA THR A 146 -1.15 35.81 -1.86
C THR A 146 -0.20 35.10 -2.83
N MET A 147 -0.75 34.49 -3.87
CA MET A 147 0.00 33.80 -4.90
C MET A 147 0.79 34.79 -5.79
N PRO A 148 1.82 34.33 -6.53
CA PRO A 148 2.42 35.15 -7.57
C PRO A 148 1.41 35.46 -8.68
N SER A 149 1.48 36.65 -9.28
CA SER A 149 0.65 36.99 -10.44
C SER A 149 0.83 35.96 -11.56
N PRO A 150 -0.20 35.60 -12.34
CA PRO A 150 -0.12 34.51 -13.34
C PRO A 150 1.04 34.64 -14.35
N GLY A 151 1.47 35.86 -14.65
CA GLY A 151 2.61 36.11 -15.56
C GLY A 151 4.00 36.07 -14.91
N ALA A 152 4.08 36.00 -13.58
CA ALA A 152 5.31 36.10 -12.81
C ALA A 152 6.20 34.86 -12.98
N LYS A 153 7.52 35.07 -12.96
CA LYS A 153 8.49 33.98 -12.86
C LYS A 153 8.72 33.70 -11.38
N ALA A 154 8.10 32.65 -10.86
CA ALA A 154 8.41 32.12 -9.55
C ALA A 154 9.58 31.12 -9.68
N ASP A 155 10.61 31.26 -8.86
CA ASP A 155 11.80 30.40 -8.90
C ASP A 155 11.56 29.07 -8.16
N ARG A 156 10.69 29.08 -7.16
CA ARG A 156 10.39 27.93 -6.30
C ARG A 156 8.97 28.03 -5.76
N LEU A 157 8.32 26.87 -5.63
CA LEU A 157 7.06 26.64 -4.92
C LEU A 157 7.30 25.50 -3.93
N ARG A 158 6.95 25.69 -2.67
CA ARG A 158 6.96 24.61 -1.68
C ARG A 158 5.59 24.46 -1.05
N PHE A 159 5.00 23.27 -1.13
CA PHE A 159 3.67 23.02 -0.58
C PHE A 159 3.60 21.62 0.03
N ALA A 160 2.55 21.34 0.79
CA ALA A 160 2.25 20.00 1.25
C ALA A 160 0.84 19.60 0.81
N PHE A 161 0.60 18.30 0.64
CA PHE A 161 -0.74 17.78 0.51
C PHE A 161 -1.03 16.67 1.51
N VAL A 162 -2.30 16.61 1.93
CA VAL A 162 -2.82 15.79 3.05
C VAL A 162 -4.21 15.25 2.71
N SER A 163 -4.59 14.15 3.34
CA SER A 163 -5.95 13.60 3.29
C SER A 163 -6.22 12.70 4.51
N CYS A 164 -7.45 12.22 4.64
CA CYS A 164 -7.81 11.08 5.49
C CYS A 164 -7.35 11.23 6.94
N GLN A 165 -8.00 12.15 7.65
CA GLN A 165 -7.64 12.53 9.01
C GLN A 165 -8.64 11.99 10.04
N SER A 166 -9.06 10.73 9.97
CA SER A 166 -10.03 10.17 10.93
C SER A 166 -9.72 10.54 12.39
N TRP A 167 -10.69 11.15 13.08
CA TRP A 167 -10.52 11.63 14.46
C TRP A 167 -10.22 10.50 15.44
N THR A 168 -10.75 9.30 15.19
CA THR A 168 -10.47 8.12 16.03
C THR A 168 -9.05 7.60 15.85
N GLY A 169 -8.40 7.95 14.74
CA GLY A 169 -7.05 7.50 14.38
C GLY A 169 -5.92 8.23 15.09
N GLY A 170 -6.17 9.36 15.76
CA GLY A 170 -5.17 9.93 16.67
C GLY A 170 -5.12 11.44 16.84
N ALA A 171 -3.99 11.91 17.37
CA ALA A 171 -3.78 13.27 17.87
C ALA A 171 -3.06 14.19 16.85
N TYR A 172 -3.05 13.80 15.58
CA TYR A 172 -2.47 14.55 14.45
C TYR A 172 -1.04 15.11 14.61
N PRO A 173 -0.04 14.32 15.07
CA PRO A 173 1.36 14.77 15.10
C PRO A 173 1.91 15.17 13.73
N ALA A 174 1.33 14.65 12.64
CA ALA A 174 1.66 15.05 11.27
C ALA A 174 1.38 16.55 11.03
N TYR A 175 0.27 17.10 11.55
CA TYR A 175 -0.02 18.53 11.44
C TYR A 175 0.92 19.38 12.30
N ARG A 176 1.38 18.87 13.44
CA ARG A 176 2.40 19.54 14.25
C ARG A 176 3.70 19.70 13.46
N ASP A 177 4.19 18.61 12.87
CA ASP A 177 5.38 18.65 12.01
C ASP A 177 5.18 19.54 10.78
N LEU A 178 4.02 19.47 10.13
CA LEU A 178 3.66 20.29 8.98
C LEU A 178 3.69 21.78 9.34
N ALA A 179 3.17 22.17 10.50
CA ALA A 179 3.14 23.56 10.98
C ALA A 179 4.55 24.16 11.20
N GLU A 180 5.56 23.32 11.39
CA GLU A 180 6.97 23.72 11.53
C GLU A 180 7.71 23.86 10.19
N GLN A 181 7.09 23.41 9.08
CA GLN A 181 7.69 23.51 7.75
C GLN A 181 7.63 24.93 7.18
N ASP A 182 8.40 25.15 6.10
CA ASP A 182 8.35 26.37 5.29
C ASP A 182 7.58 26.08 4.01
N LEU A 183 6.25 26.29 4.05
CA LEU A 183 5.32 26.03 2.95
C LEU A 183 4.65 27.32 2.49
N ASP A 184 4.32 27.39 1.20
CA ASP A 184 3.51 28.44 0.56
C ASP A 184 2.02 28.21 0.78
N PHE A 185 1.56 26.96 0.69
CA PHE A 185 0.19 26.53 0.97
C PHE A 185 0.11 25.04 1.33
N VAL A 186 -1.07 24.61 1.79
CA VAL A 186 -1.43 23.20 2.01
C VAL A 186 -2.62 22.83 1.12
N LEU A 187 -2.60 21.63 0.57
CA LEU A 187 -3.69 21.07 -0.25
C LEU A 187 -4.33 19.89 0.48
N HIS A 188 -5.61 19.99 0.83
CA HIS A 188 -6.37 18.89 1.43
C HIS A 188 -7.19 18.18 0.36
N LEU A 189 -6.93 16.88 0.15
CA LEU A 189 -7.48 16.12 -0.98
C LEU A 189 -8.77 15.35 -0.68
N GLY A 190 -9.23 15.36 0.57
CA GLY A 190 -10.50 14.75 0.98
C GLY A 190 -10.40 14.03 2.31
N ASP A 191 -11.54 13.59 2.84
CA ASP A 191 -11.67 12.96 4.16
C ASP A 191 -11.16 13.84 5.30
N TYR A 192 -11.51 15.11 5.24
CA TYR A 192 -11.31 16.08 6.30
C TYR A 192 -12.12 15.68 7.54
N ILE A 193 -13.32 15.14 7.35
CA ILE A 193 -14.09 14.48 8.40
C ILE A 193 -14.42 13.05 7.99
N TYR A 194 -14.89 12.26 8.95
CA TYR A 194 -15.58 10.99 8.72
C TYR A 194 -16.97 11.09 9.34
N GLU A 195 -17.97 10.68 8.57
CA GLU A 195 -19.37 10.78 8.92
C GLU A 195 -19.79 9.79 10.01
N THR A 196 -20.92 10.06 10.64
CA THR A 196 -21.65 9.07 11.44
C THR A 196 -22.88 8.59 10.69
N THR A 197 -23.65 7.67 11.29
CA THR A 197 -24.93 7.26 10.72
C THR A 197 -25.90 8.42 10.57
N ASP A 198 -25.85 9.43 11.44
CA ASP A 198 -26.71 10.62 11.37
C ASP A 198 -26.17 11.62 10.32
N GLY A 199 -26.97 11.85 9.28
CA GLY A 199 -26.68 12.75 8.17
C GLY A 199 -27.24 14.16 8.33
N GLY A 200 -27.55 14.57 9.56
CA GLY A 200 -28.10 15.88 9.89
C GLY A 200 -27.08 16.99 9.79
N LEU A 201 -27.51 18.17 9.37
CA LEU A 201 -26.65 19.37 9.34
C LEU A 201 -26.04 19.65 10.72
N THR A 202 -26.82 19.50 11.80
CA THR A 202 -26.34 19.62 13.19
C THR A 202 -25.19 18.65 13.48
N GLU A 203 -25.29 17.39 13.05
CA GLU A 203 -24.24 16.39 13.27
C GLU A 203 -22.99 16.69 12.42
N PHE A 204 -23.14 17.05 11.15
CA PHE A 204 -21.98 17.45 10.34
C PHE A 204 -21.26 18.69 10.93
N ARG A 205 -22.00 19.68 11.42
CA ARG A 205 -21.42 20.84 12.13
C ARG A 205 -20.67 20.42 13.40
N ARG A 206 -21.21 19.47 14.15
CA ARG A 206 -20.56 18.88 15.33
C ARG A 206 -19.29 18.12 14.94
N LEU A 207 -19.31 17.33 13.87
CA LEU A 207 -18.14 16.59 13.39
C LEU A 207 -17.01 17.53 12.96
N HIS A 208 -17.31 18.58 12.17
CA HIS A 208 -16.29 19.56 11.82
C HIS A 208 -15.69 20.27 13.06
N ALA A 209 -16.52 20.58 14.06
CA ALA A 209 -16.05 21.13 15.32
C ALA A 209 -15.19 20.13 16.11
N LEU A 210 -15.59 18.85 16.16
CA LEU A 210 -14.85 17.77 16.80
C LEU A 210 -13.44 17.65 16.22
N TYR A 211 -13.30 17.57 14.90
CA TYR A 211 -12.00 17.44 14.25
C TYR A 211 -11.10 18.66 14.53
N LYS A 212 -11.68 19.87 14.50
CA LYS A 212 -10.98 21.11 14.84
C LYS A 212 -10.71 21.28 16.33
N THR A 213 -11.07 20.33 17.19
CA THR A 213 -10.59 20.31 18.59
C THR A 213 -9.11 19.93 18.71
N SER A 214 -8.50 19.34 17.66
CA SER A 214 -7.03 19.15 17.62
C SER A 214 -6.30 20.50 17.57
N PRO A 215 -5.40 20.78 18.52
CA PRO A 215 -4.57 21.98 18.48
C PRO A 215 -3.55 21.98 17.33
N GLU A 216 -3.07 20.81 16.89
CA GLU A 216 -2.15 20.64 15.77
C GLU A 216 -2.81 21.06 14.45
N LEU A 217 -4.04 20.62 14.22
CA LEU A 217 -4.83 21.03 13.05
C LEU A 217 -5.11 22.54 13.04
N ARG A 218 -5.48 23.13 14.19
CA ARG A 218 -5.66 24.59 14.31
C ARG A 218 -4.36 25.36 14.10
N ALA A 219 -3.22 24.81 14.51
CA ALA A 219 -1.90 25.41 14.26
C ALA A 219 -1.56 25.41 12.77
N ALA A 220 -1.80 24.31 12.06
CA ALA A 220 -1.60 24.24 10.62
C ALA A 220 -2.50 25.24 9.86
N HIS A 221 -3.81 25.28 10.17
CA HIS A 221 -4.76 26.23 9.57
C HIS A 221 -4.41 27.69 9.82
N ALA A 222 -3.92 28.02 11.02
CA ALA A 222 -3.49 29.38 11.33
C ALA A 222 -2.16 29.74 10.65
N ARG A 223 -1.37 28.77 10.19
CA ARG A 223 -0.02 29.00 9.66
C ARG A 223 0.02 29.19 8.14
N PHE A 224 -0.83 28.48 7.40
CA PHE A 224 -0.79 28.43 5.93
C PHE A 224 -2.18 28.64 5.33
N PRO A 225 -2.28 29.19 4.10
CA PRO A 225 -3.50 29.08 3.32
C PRO A 225 -3.73 27.64 2.86
N PHE A 226 -4.98 27.18 2.94
CA PHE A 226 -5.41 25.87 2.46
C PHE A 226 -6.18 25.98 1.14
N PHE A 227 -5.87 25.10 0.20
CA PHE A 227 -6.79 24.69 -0.86
C PHE A 227 -7.43 23.38 -0.43
N ALA A 228 -8.75 23.31 -0.36
CA ALA A 228 -9.45 22.10 0.04
C ALA A 228 -10.39 21.61 -1.07
N THR A 229 -10.43 20.30 -1.26
CA THR A 229 -11.48 19.56 -1.97
C THR A 229 -11.95 18.41 -1.06
N TRP A 230 -13.15 17.92 -1.30
CA TRP A 230 -13.71 16.79 -0.55
C TRP A 230 -13.41 15.47 -1.24
N ASP A 231 -13.62 14.38 -0.51
CA ASP A 231 -13.84 13.05 -1.04
C ASP A 231 -15.22 12.53 -0.59
N ASP A 232 -15.36 11.25 -0.24
CA ASP A 232 -16.64 10.61 0.10
C ASP A 232 -17.08 10.89 1.54
N HIS A 233 -16.16 10.81 2.50
CA HIS A 233 -16.48 10.87 3.93
C HIS A 233 -16.95 12.24 4.44
N GLU A 234 -16.84 13.29 3.62
CA GLU A 234 -17.55 14.55 3.84
C GLU A 234 -19.08 14.41 3.82
N VAL A 235 -19.58 13.31 3.28
CA VAL A 235 -21.02 13.03 3.16
C VAL A 235 -21.31 11.62 3.64
N GLN A 236 -20.77 10.62 2.96
CA GLN A 236 -21.00 9.21 3.23
C GLN A 236 -20.00 8.36 2.44
N ASN A 237 -19.40 7.39 3.11
CA ASN A 237 -18.48 6.41 2.54
C ASN A 237 -18.97 5.92 1.16
N ASN A 238 -18.09 6.01 0.18
CA ASN A 238 -18.20 5.55 -1.20
C ASN A 238 -19.37 6.15 -2.01
N TYR A 239 -19.91 7.32 -1.68
CA TYR A 239 -21.01 7.89 -2.48
C TYR A 239 -20.60 8.22 -3.94
N ALA A 240 -21.55 8.12 -4.87
CA ALA A 240 -21.34 8.42 -6.29
C ALA A 240 -22.46 9.28 -6.83
N ALA A 241 -22.16 10.56 -7.07
CA ALA A 241 -23.14 11.57 -7.45
C ALA A 241 -24.35 11.57 -6.50
N ASP A 242 -25.51 11.08 -6.94
CA ASP A 242 -26.76 10.98 -6.18
C ASP A 242 -27.02 9.59 -5.57
N VAL A 243 -26.07 8.67 -5.70
CA VAL A 243 -26.12 7.31 -5.16
C VAL A 243 -25.34 7.20 -3.84
N PRO A 244 -25.97 6.72 -2.74
CA PRO A 244 -25.27 6.47 -1.48
C PRO A 244 -24.41 5.20 -1.54
N GLY A 245 -23.18 5.22 -1.00
CA GLY A 245 -22.30 4.04 -0.94
C GLY A 245 -22.60 3.06 0.21
N GLY A 246 -23.61 3.33 1.04
CA GLY A 246 -23.91 2.52 2.23
C GLY A 246 -25.25 2.87 2.90
N ALA A 247 -25.49 2.28 4.06
CA ALA A 247 -26.72 2.53 4.82
C ALA A 247 -26.67 3.91 5.52
N GLY A 248 -27.65 4.77 5.21
CA GLY A 248 -27.89 6.02 5.93
C GLY A 248 -28.86 5.84 7.11
N ASP A 249 -29.30 6.96 7.67
CA ASP A 249 -30.32 7.04 8.73
C ASP A 249 -31.77 7.09 8.22
N GLY A 250 -31.99 6.72 6.95
CA GLY A 250 -33.31 6.73 6.30
C GLY A 250 -33.72 8.07 5.69
N ARG A 251 -32.91 9.14 5.80
CA ARG A 251 -33.16 10.39 5.06
C ARG A 251 -32.87 10.23 3.56
N PRO A 252 -33.48 11.06 2.68
CA PRO A 252 -33.09 11.12 1.28
C PRO A 252 -31.60 11.45 1.13
N PHE A 253 -30.86 10.71 0.31
CA PHE A 253 -29.41 10.89 0.21
C PHE A 253 -29.00 12.30 -0.24
N LEU A 254 -29.72 12.91 -1.19
CA LEU A 254 -29.42 14.29 -1.60
C LEU A 254 -29.66 15.31 -0.48
N GLU A 255 -30.56 15.05 0.47
CA GLU A 255 -30.68 15.88 1.67
C GLU A 255 -29.45 15.73 2.56
N ARG A 256 -28.94 14.51 2.74
CA ARG A 256 -27.67 14.24 3.45
C ARG A 256 -26.50 14.96 2.77
N ARG A 257 -26.39 14.87 1.45
CA ARG A 257 -25.33 15.54 0.65
C ARG A 257 -25.39 17.05 0.82
N ALA A 258 -26.59 17.63 0.76
CA ALA A 258 -26.79 19.05 1.02
C ALA A 258 -26.31 19.47 2.43
N ASN A 259 -26.62 18.66 3.45
CA ASN A 259 -26.17 18.91 4.82
C ASN A 259 -24.64 18.83 4.96
N GLY A 260 -24.02 17.80 4.38
CA GLY A 260 -22.57 17.63 4.37
C GLY A 260 -21.86 18.79 3.67
N TYR A 261 -22.31 19.16 2.47
CA TYR A 261 -21.74 20.28 1.70
C TYR A 261 -21.92 21.63 2.40
N GLN A 262 -23.09 21.88 3.00
CA GLN A 262 -23.34 23.10 3.78
C GLN A 262 -22.38 23.19 4.97
N ALA A 263 -22.22 22.11 5.74
CA ALA A 263 -21.28 22.08 6.86
C ALA A 263 -19.81 22.20 6.41
N TYR A 264 -19.45 21.60 5.28
CA TYR A 264 -18.11 21.70 4.70
C TYR A 264 -17.76 23.15 4.36
N TYR A 265 -18.64 23.84 3.63
CA TYR A 265 -18.47 25.26 3.31
C TYR A 265 -18.39 26.12 4.58
N GLU A 266 -19.27 25.88 5.54
CA GLU A 266 -19.27 26.57 6.83
C GLU A 266 -17.94 26.46 7.58
N HIS A 267 -17.23 25.34 7.49
CA HIS A 267 -16.06 25.04 8.34
C HIS A 267 -14.70 25.17 7.67
N LEU A 268 -14.66 25.49 6.37
CA LEU A 268 -13.42 25.61 5.61
C LEU A 268 -13.31 26.95 4.87
N PRO A 269 -12.07 27.45 4.66
CA PRO A 269 -11.82 28.76 4.07
C PRO A 269 -11.97 28.75 2.54
N LEU A 270 -13.19 28.49 2.07
CA LEU A 270 -13.55 28.45 0.65
C LEU A 270 -14.07 29.79 0.15
N ARG A 271 -13.97 30.04 -1.16
CA ARG A 271 -14.55 31.25 -1.75
C ARG A 271 -16.07 31.12 -1.91
N PRO A 272 -16.79 32.25 -2.07
CA PRO A 272 -18.24 32.24 -2.27
C PRO A 272 -18.69 31.40 -3.47
N GLU A 273 -17.86 31.23 -4.50
CA GLU A 273 -18.15 30.40 -5.67
C GLU A 273 -18.38 28.91 -5.34
N GLN A 274 -17.82 28.43 -4.22
CA GLN A 274 -18.02 27.06 -3.74
C GLN A 274 -19.13 26.93 -2.70
N ARG A 275 -19.90 28.00 -2.47
CA ARG A 275 -21.07 27.93 -1.59
C ARG A 275 -22.11 26.98 -2.20
N PRO A 276 -22.59 25.96 -1.46
CA PRO A 276 -23.54 25.01 -2.00
C PRO A 276 -24.93 25.65 -2.19
N THR A 277 -25.65 25.14 -3.18
CA THR A 277 -27.08 25.35 -3.38
C THR A 277 -27.78 24.00 -3.24
N GLY A 278 -28.28 23.72 -2.04
CA GLY A 278 -28.80 22.39 -1.72
C GLY A 278 -27.69 21.34 -1.85
N PRO A 279 -27.90 20.26 -2.64
CA PRO A 279 -26.92 19.19 -2.78
C PRO A 279 -25.80 19.51 -3.78
N ASP A 280 -25.75 20.68 -4.39
CA ASP A 280 -24.79 20.98 -5.46
C ASP A 280 -23.82 22.09 -5.04
N ALA A 281 -22.52 21.91 -5.28
CA ALA A 281 -21.54 23.01 -5.28
C ALA A 281 -20.59 22.90 -6.47
N LEU A 282 -19.81 23.95 -6.73
CA LEU A 282 -18.74 23.94 -7.73
C LEU A 282 -17.39 23.82 -7.01
N MET A 283 -16.98 22.60 -6.67
CA MET A 283 -15.74 22.41 -5.89
C MET A 283 -14.48 22.45 -6.76
N TYR A 284 -14.53 21.88 -7.97
CA TYR A 284 -13.37 21.86 -8.87
C TYR A 284 -12.99 23.26 -9.34
N ARG A 285 -11.68 23.54 -9.39
CA ARG A 285 -11.16 24.88 -9.75
C ARG A 285 -9.69 24.85 -10.15
N GLN A 286 -9.24 25.95 -10.74
CA GLN A 286 -7.86 26.12 -11.16
C GLN A 286 -7.09 27.00 -10.17
N VAL A 287 -5.87 26.61 -9.84
CA VAL A 287 -4.93 27.37 -9.02
C VAL A 287 -3.64 27.60 -9.81
N ARG A 288 -3.10 28.83 -9.77
CA ARG A 288 -1.87 29.18 -10.49
C ARG A 288 -0.82 29.74 -9.54
N PHE A 289 0.41 29.25 -9.69
CA PHE A 289 1.57 29.77 -9.00
C PHE A 289 2.53 30.42 -10.01
N GLY A 290 2.17 31.63 -10.44
CA GLY A 290 2.83 32.30 -11.56
C GLY A 290 2.88 31.43 -12.81
N LYS A 291 4.04 31.42 -13.49
CA LYS A 291 4.34 30.53 -14.63
C LYS A 291 4.93 29.18 -14.23
N LEU A 292 5.09 28.92 -12.93
CA LEU A 292 5.78 27.72 -12.46
C LEU A 292 4.84 26.52 -12.49
N ALA A 293 3.69 26.60 -11.83
CA ALA A 293 2.75 25.49 -11.71
C ALA A 293 1.31 25.95 -11.90
N GLU A 294 0.52 25.11 -12.57
CA GLU A 294 -0.93 25.23 -12.70
C GLU A 294 -1.58 23.95 -12.18
N PHE A 295 -2.47 24.08 -11.22
CA PHE A 295 -3.19 22.97 -10.60
C PHE A 295 -4.64 22.98 -11.06
N SER A 296 -5.09 21.83 -11.53
CA SER A 296 -6.50 21.48 -11.68
C SER A 296 -6.92 20.69 -10.44
N VAL A 297 -7.56 21.37 -9.49
CA VAL A 297 -8.16 20.73 -8.31
C VAL A 297 -9.50 20.13 -8.72
N LEU A 298 -9.65 18.83 -8.61
CA LEU A 298 -10.82 18.08 -9.07
C LEU A 298 -11.82 17.81 -7.95
N ASP A 299 -13.05 17.54 -8.38
CA ASP A 299 -14.09 16.81 -7.65
C ASP A 299 -14.31 15.47 -8.36
N THR A 300 -14.08 14.35 -7.67
CA THR A 300 -14.29 13.01 -8.23
C THR A 300 -15.44 12.27 -7.54
N ARG A 301 -16.37 12.98 -6.88
CA ARG A 301 -17.51 12.36 -6.21
C ARG A 301 -18.86 12.91 -6.67
N GLN A 302 -19.01 14.23 -6.80
CA GLN A 302 -20.32 14.86 -7.08
C GLN A 302 -20.90 14.46 -8.45
N TYR A 303 -20.06 14.07 -9.42
CA TYR A 303 -20.47 13.86 -10.82
C TYR A 303 -20.14 12.47 -11.38
N ARG A 304 -19.61 11.56 -10.56
CA ARG A 304 -19.18 10.25 -11.02
C ARG A 304 -20.36 9.30 -11.24
N THR A 305 -20.22 8.36 -12.16
CA THR A 305 -21.13 7.22 -12.27
C THR A 305 -21.00 6.29 -11.06
N ASP A 306 -22.08 5.65 -10.62
CA ASP A 306 -22.04 4.64 -9.53
C ASP A 306 -21.04 3.52 -9.79
N GLN A 307 -20.32 3.06 -8.77
CA GLN A 307 -19.27 2.06 -8.88
C GLN A 307 -19.78 0.78 -9.55
N ALA A 308 -18.96 0.22 -10.45
CA ALA A 308 -19.35 -0.96 -11.20
C ALA A 308 -19.62 -2.14 -10.25
N TYR A 309 -20.51 -3.05 -10.66
CA TYR A 309 -20.77 -4.32 -9.98
C TYR A 309 -21.08 -4.21 -8.48
N GLY A 310 -21.53 -3.06 -7.97
CA GLY A 310 -21.77 -2.84 -6.55
C GLY A 310 -20.50 -2.74 -5.71
N ASP A 311 -19.46 -2.10 -6.25
CA ASP A 311 -18.25 -1.63 -5.55
C ASP A 311 -17.31 -2.72 -4.98
N GLY A 312 -16.22 -2.33 -4.33
CA GLY A 312 -15.23 -3.19 -3.70
C GLY A 312 -14.15 -3.68 -4.68
N ARG A 313 -13.40 -4.69 -4.23
CA ARG A 313 -12.38 -5.34 -5.05
C ARG A 313 -12.97 -6.53 -5.78
N LYS A 314 -13.06 -6.45 -7.11
CA LYS A 314 -13.71 -7.45 -7.96
C LYS A 314 -12.99 -7.57 -9.30
N GLU A 315 -13.33 -8.64 -10.02
CA GLU A 315 -12.88 -8.82 -11.39
C GLU A 315 -13.52 -7.74 -12.29
N PRO A 316 -12.71 -7.00 -13.07
CA PRO A 316 -13.27 -6.01 -13.97
C PRO A 316 -13.95 -6.69 -15.16
N GLY A 317 -14.91 -6.00 -15.77
CA GLY A 317 -15.72 -6.55 -16.85
C GLY A 317 -16.34 -5.48 -17.74
N PRO A 318 -17.31 -5.82 -18.60
CA PRO A 318 -17.91 -4.90 -19.57
C PRO A 318 -18.43 -3.58 -18.99
N GLU A 319 -18.85 -3.56 -17.72
CA GLU A 319 -19.26 -2.32 -17.07
C GLU A 319 -18.07 -1.40 -16.82
N VAL A 320 -16.98 -1.90 -16.22
CA VAL A 320 -15.74 -1.14 -15.99
C VAL A 320 -15.14 -0.61 -17.30
N TRP A 321 -15.20 -1.42 -18.36
CA TRP A 321 -14.68 -1.07 -19.69
C TRP A 321 -15.60 -0.17 -20.51
N ASN A 322 -16.78 0.17 -19.99
CA ASN A 322 -17.70 1.05 -20.68
C ASN A 322 -17.07 2.45 -20.82
N PRO A 323 -16.83 2.95 -22.05
CA PRO A 323 -16.20 4.25 -22.25
C PRO A 323 -17.07 5.41 -21.75
N GLU A 324 -18.38 5.23 -21.58
CA GLU A 324 -19.28 6.30 -21.11
C GLU A 324 -19.25 6.49 -19.58
N ARG A 325 -18.62 5.58 -18.82
CA ARG A 325 -18.43 5.79 -17.38
C ARG A 325 -17.49 6.96 -17.15
N THR A 326 -17.74 7.71 -16.08
CA THR A 326 -17.01 8.94 -15.81
C THR A 326 -16.78 9.13 -14.32
N MET A 327 -15.58 9.58 -13.96
CA MET A 327 -15.18 9.91 -12.58
C MET A 327 -15.48 11.38 -12.26
N THR A 328 -15.43 12.26 -13.25
CA THR A 328 -15.56 13.72 -13.07
C THR A 328 -16.84 14.30 -13.67
N GLY A 329 -17.61 13.50 -14.41
CA GLY A 329 -18.65 14.03 -15.29
C GLY A 329 -18.05 14.67 -16.56
N PRO A 330 -18.86 14.82 -17.64
CA PRO A 330 -18.38 15.31 -18.92
C PRO A 330 -17.98 16.79 -18.92
N GLU A 331 -18.62 17.62 -18.10
CA GLU A 331 -18.33 19.06 -18.05
C GLU A 331 -16.97 19.35 -17.41
N GLN A 332 -16.68 18.73 -16.26
CA GLN A 332 -15.40 18.85 -15.58
C GLN A 332 -14.27 18.19 -16.37
N GLU A 333 -14.51 17.06 -17.03
CA GLU A 333 -13.51 16.43 -17.91
C GLU A 333 -13.13 17.40 -19.05
N LYS A 334 -14.13 17.97 -19.74
CA LYS A 334 -13.90 18.99 -20.79
C LYS A 334 -13.16 20.21 -20.26
N TRP A 335 -13.50 20.68 -19.05
CA TRP A 335 -12.80 21.77 -18.38
C TRP A 335 -11.34 21.43 -18.10
N LEU A 336 -11.07 20.24 -17.58
CA LEU A 336 -9.72 19.74 -17.28
C LEU A 336 -8.86 19.69 -18.54
N LEU A 337 -9.31 18.96 -19.57
CA LEU A 337 -8.57 18.79 -20.82
C LEU A 337 -8.34 20.15 -21.51
N GLY A 338 -9.34 21.03 -21.48
CA GLY A 338 -9.21 22.38 -22.01
C GLY A 338 -8.18 23.25 -21.28
N ASN A 339 -8.04 23.09 -19.96
CA ASN A 339 -7.02 23.80 -19.18
C ASN A 339 -5.62 23.27 -19.49
N LEU A 340 -5.45 21.94 -19.50
CA LEU A 340 -4.19 21.29 -19.84
C LEU A 340 -3.69 21.70 -21.24
N ASP A 341 -4.59 21.76 -22.24
CA ASP A 341 -4.24 22.18 -23.61
C ASP A 341 -3.71 23.61 -23.69
N ARG A 342 -4.33 24.51 -22.92
CA ARG A 342 -4.01 25.95 -22.96
C ARG A 342 -2.87 26.34 -22.05
N SER A 343 -2.53 25.49 -21.08
CA SER A 343 -1.54 25.81 -20.07
C SER A 343 -0.19 26.17 -20.68
N LYS A 344 0.47 27.15 -20.05
CA LYS A 344 1.85 27.57 -20.33
C LYS A 344 2.71 27.49 -19.06
N ALA A 345 2.21 26.84 -18.01
CA ALA A 345 2.97 26.56 -16.80
C ALA A 345 4.08 25.55 -17.10
N ARG A 346 5.09 25.49 -16.23
CA ARG A 346 6.13 24.46 -16.32
C ARG A 346 5.64 23.11 -15.83
N TRP A 347 4.85 23.10 -14.76
CA TRP A 347 4.26 21.91 -14.18
C TRP A 347 2.73 21.99 -14.27
N ASN A 348 2.11 20.93 -14.76
CA ASN A 348 0.66 20.80 -14.83
C ASN A 348 0.21 19.74 -13.84
N VAL A 349 -0.61 20.12 -12.87
CA VAL A 349 -0.90 19.26 -11.71
C VAL A 349 -2.37 18.91 -11.71
N ILE A 350 -2.68 17.62 -11.64
CA ILE A 350 -4.03 17.12 -11.40
C ILE A 350 -4.10 16.75 -9.92
N ALA A 351 -4.81 17.56 -9.13
CA ALA A 351 -4.97 17.33 -7.70
C ALA A 351 -6.36 16.74 -7.43
N GLN A 352 -6.41 15.51 -6.93
CA GLN A 352 -7.65 14.76 -6.83
C GLN A 352 -7.60 13.72 -5.70
N GLN A 353 -8.68 12.95 -5.54
CA GLN A 353 -9.02 12.24 -4.34
C GLN A 353 -8.37 10.86 -4.25
N THR A 354 -8.42 10.05 -5.31
CA THR A 354 -8.15 8.59 -5.22
C THR A 354 -7.17 8.07 -6.27
N ILE A 355 -6.54 6.92 -6.06
CA ILE A 355 -5.43 6.43 -6.89
C ILE A 355 -5.81 6.31 -8.37
N MET A 356 -5.04 6.96 -9.25
CA MET A 356 -5.19 6.96 -10.70
C MET A 356 -4.50 5.77 -11.35
N ALA A 357 -3.31 5.38 -10.89
CA ALA A 357 -2.61 4.20 -11.40
C ALA A 357 -3.49 2.94 -11.31
N ALA A 358 -3.36 2.04 -12.28
CA ALA A 358 -3.98 0.73 -12.17
C ALA A 358 -3.34 -0.08 -11.03
N PHE A 359 -4.12 -0.91 -10.34
CA PHE A 359 -3.55 -1.85 -9.37
C PHE A 359 -4.30 -3.18 -9.37
N ASP A 360 -3.59 -4.24 -9.78
CA ASP A 360 -4.08 -5.60 -9.72
C ASP A 360 -3.78 -6.25 -8.37
N TYR A 361 -4.83 -6.69 -7.68
CA TYR A 361 -4.77 -7.47 -6.45
C TYR A 361 -4.76 -8.97 -6.71
N ASP A 362 -5.12 -9.42 -7.92
CA ASP A 362 -5.03 -10.83 -8.27
C ASP A 362 -3.57 -11.17 -8.54
N LEU A 363 -3.15 -12.29 -7.98
CA LEU A 363 -1.89 -12.87 -8.35
C LEU A 363 -2.10 -13.73 -9.58
N GLY A 364 -3.19 -14.48 -9.74
CA GLY A 364 -3.41 -15.46 -10.81
C GLY A 364 -3.57 -14.89 -12.24
N PRO A 365 -4.12 -15.66 -13.18
CA PRO A 365 -4.34 -15.20 -14.56
C PRO A 365 -5.51 -14.22 -14.70
N GLY A 366 -6.29 -14.02 -13.63
CA GLY A 366 -7.36 -13.03 -13.58
C GLY A 366 -6.83 -11.63 -13.28
N LYS A 367 -7.75 -10.72 -12.97
CA LYS A 367 -7.44 -9.41 -12.41
C LYS A 367 -8.46 -9.10 -11.34
N ILE A 368 -8.03 -8.54 -10.22
CA ILE A 368 -8.93 -7.99 -9.21
C ILE A 368 -8.53 -6.53 -9.02
N VAL A 369 -9.48 -5.61 -9.22
CA VAL A 369 -9.22 -4.18 -9.12
C VAL A 369 -10.18 -3.52 -8.14
N ASN A 370 -9.82 -2.34 -7.61
CA ASN A 370 -10.71 -1.56 -6.76
C ASN A 370 -11.67 -0.70 -7.61
N LEU A 371 -12.96 -1.00 -7.52
CA LEU A 371 -13.99 -0.36 -8.34
C LEU A 371 -14.39 1.06 -7.89
N ASP A 372 -13.95 1.49 -6.70
CA ASP A 372 -14.14 2.87 -6.24
C ASP A 372 -13.11 3.84 -6.82
N GLN A 373 -11.93 3.33 -7.17
CA GLN A 373 -10.79 4.10 -7.68
C GLN A 373 -10.87 4.22 -9.20
N TRP A 374 -9.86 4.85 -9.83
CA TRP A 374 -9.84 5.02 -11.29
C TRP A 374 -9.84 3.70 -12.07
N ASP A 375 -9.50 2.58 -11.45
CA ASP A 375 -9.67 1.25 -12.04
C ASP A 375 -11.12 0.89 -12.35
N GLY A 376 -12.10 1.37 -11.57
CA GLY A 376 -13.53 1.23 -11.86
C GLY A 376 -14.04 2.11 -13.02
N TYR A 377 -13.18 2.97 -13.56
CA TYR A 377 -13.50 4.01 -14.55
C TYR A 377 -12.44 4.06 -15.66
N ALA A 378 -11.99 2.89 -16.10
CA ALA A 378 -10.87 2.76 -17.03
C ALA A 378 -11.02 3.57 -18.33
N GLY A 379 -12.25 3.68 -18.87
CA GLY A 379 -12.52 4.53 -20.03
C GLY A 379 -12.23 6.02 -19.78
N ALA A 380 -12.60 6.55 -18.60
CA ALA A 380 -12.31 7.93 -18.22
C ALA A 380 -10.82 8.14 -17.95
N ARG A 381 -10.17 7.17 -17.29
CA ARG A 381 -8.71 7.19 -17.10
C ARG A 381 -7.98 7.25 -18.44
N ALA A 382 -8.33 6.37 -19.37
CA ALA A 382 -7.71 6.33 -20.70
C ALA A 382 -7.83 7.67 -21.43
N ARG A 383 -9.03 8.28 -21.48
CA ARG A 383 -9.22 9.60 -22.12
C ARG A 383 -8.30 10.68 -21.56
N ILE A 384 -8.04 10.68 -20.25
CA ILE A 384 -7.13 11.66 -19.63
C ILE A 384 -5.67 11.31 -19.95
N LEU A 385 -5.24 10.08 -19.72
CA LEU A 385 -3.84 9.68 -19.93
C LEU A 385 -3.42 9.73 -21.40
N ASP A 386 -4.29 9.31 -22.31
CA ASP A 386 -4.09 9.42 -23.76
C ASP A 386 -4.03 10.89 -24.18
N PHE A 387 -4.88 11.77 -23.61
CA PHE A 387 -4.81 13.19 -23.90
C PHE A 387 -3.47 13.82 -23.45
N LEU A 388 -2.94 13.42 -22.30
CA LEU A 388 -1.63 13.88 -21.83
C LEU A 388 -0.53 13.50 -22.83
N ALA A 389 -0.59 12.26 -23.35
CA ALA A 389 0.33 11.75 -24.36
C ALA A 389 0.18 12.50 -25.70
N ASP A 390 -1.05 12.56 -26.23
CA ASP A 390 -1.37 13.10 -27.55
C ASP A 390 -1.07 14.60 -27.68
N ARG A 391 -1.24 15.34 -26.58
CA ARG A 391 -1.00 16.79 -26.54
C ARG A 391 0.39 17.17 -26.04
N ASP A 392 1.23 16.20 -25.68
CA ASP A 392 2.56 16.42 -25.11
C ASP A 392 2.50 17.46 -23.97
N VAL A 393 1.57 17.23 -23.03
CA VAL A 393 1.34 18.15 -21.91
C VAL A 393 2.62 18.26 -21.10
N ALA A 394 3.06 19.50 -20.81
CA ALA A 394 4.31 19.72 -20.10
C ALA A 394 4.23 19.23 -18.64
N ASN A 395 5.10 18.28 -18.28
CA ASN A 395 5.35 17.80 -16.92
C ASN A 395 4.09 17.55 -16.07
N PRO A 396 3.21 16.63 -16.48
CA PRO A 396 2.01 16.31 -15.73
C PRO A 396 2.35 15.53 -14.45
N VAL A 397 1.79 15.97 -13.33
CA VAL A 397 1.89 15.33 -12.02
C VAL A 397 0.48 15.13 -11.46
N VAL A 398 0.20 13.94 -10.94
CA VAL A 398 -1.07 13.62 -10.26
C VAL A 398 -0.83 13.52 -8.75
N LEU A 399 -1.69 14.15 -7.96
CA LEU A 399 -1.67 14.08 -6.50
C LEU A 399 -2.97 13.41 -6.03
N SER A 400 -2.84 12.44 -5.13
CA SER A 400 -3.95 11.57 -4.70
C SER A 400 -3.93 11.30 -3.19
N GLY A 401 -5.08 10.98 -2.61
CA GLY A 401 -5.30 10.58 -1.22
C GLY A 401 -6.05 9.23 -1.11
N ASP A 402 -7.15 9.20 -0.35
CA ASP A 402 -8.12 8.08 -0.15
C ASP A 402 -7.53 6.79 0.46
N TRP A 403 -6.49 6.22 -0.13
CA TRP A 403 -6.08 4.84 0.15
C TRP A 403 -5.21 4.65 1.40
N HIS A 404 -5.12 5.65 2.27
CA HIS A 404 -4.45 5.62 3.59
C HIS A 404 -2.98 5.16 3.59
N THR A 405 -2.32 5.21 2.43
CA THR A 405 -1.00 4.62 2.21
C THR A 405 -0.20 5.49 1.24
N HIS A 406 1.13 5.50 1.35
CA HIS A 406 1.99 6.23 0.44
C HIS A 406 2.27 5.43 -0.83
N TRP A 407 2.22 6.10 -1.97
CA TRP A 407 2.63 5.53 -3.26
C TRP A 407 3.39 6.53 -4.12
N VAL A 408 4.22 5.97 -5.00
CA VAL A 408 4.78 6.69 -6.14
C VAL A 408 4.58 5.80 -7.37
N ASN A 409 3.81 6.27 -8.34
CA ASN A 409 3.48 5.49 -9.54
C ASN A 409 3.92 6.20 -10.81
N ASP A 410 4.40 5.43 -11.77
CA ASP A 410 4.48 5.85 -13.16
C ASP A 410 3.11 5.64 -13.81
N LEU A 411 2.52 6.68 -14.39
CA LEU A 411 1.25 6.58 -15.12
C LEU A 411 1.52 6.35 -16.60
N LYS A 412 0.86 5.35 -17.18
CA LYS A 412 1.05 4.91 -18.57
C LYS A 412 -0.28 4.95 -19.33
N THR A 413 -0.22 5.05 -20.65
CA THR A 413 -1.41 4.90 -21.53
C THR A 413 -1.96 3.47 -21.49
N ASP A 414 -1.08 2.49 -21.28
CA ASP A 414 -1.44 1.08 -21.10
C ASP A 414 -0.62 0.49 -19.94
N PHE A 415 -1.28 -0.06 -18.93
CA PHE A 415 -0.62 -0.67 -17.77
C PHE A 415 -0.27 -2.15 -18.00
N ASP A 416 -0.89 -2.80 -18.99
CA ASP A 416 -0.63 -4.20 -19.34
C ASP A 416 0.60 -4.35 -20.24
N ASP A 417 0.98 -3.26 -20.94
CA ASP A 417 2.23 -3.20 -21.69
C ASP A 417 3.38 -2.63 -20.81
N PRO A 418 4.37 -3.46 -20.43
CA PRO A 418 5.51 -2.97 -19.65
C PRO A 418 6.32 -1.90 -20.41
N HIS A 419 6.24 -1.85 -21.74
CA HIS A 419 6.95 -0.91 -22.61
C HIS A 419 6.14 0.35 -22.96
N ALA A 420 4.88 0.45 -22.56
CA ALA A 420 4.09 1.66 -22.78
C ALA A 420 4.74 2.89 -22.14
N PRO A 421 4.68 4.06 -22.80
CA PRO A 421 5.33 5.27 -22.32
C PRO A 421 4.75 5.72 -21.00
N VAL A 422 5.63 6.17 -20.11
CA VAL A 422 5.22 6.91 -18.91
C VAL A 422 4.82 8.32 -19.35
N VAL A 423 3.60 8.73 -19.05
CA VAL A 423 3.05 10.03 -19.47
C VAL A 423 2.96 11.01 -18.31
N ALA A 424 2.87 10.53 -17.07
CA ALA A 424 2.80 11.35 -15.86
C ALA A 424 3.36 10.59 -14.65
N THR A 425 3.58 11.31 -13.56
CA THR A 425 3.92 10.73 -12.25
C THR A 425 2.79 10.97 -11.27
N GLU A 426 2.41 9.94 -10.53
CA GLU A 426 1.46 10.06 -9.42
C GLU A 426 2.17 9.96 -8.07
N PHE A 427 1.89 10.93 -7.19
CA PHE A 427 2.24 10.87 -5.78
C PHE A 427 0.96 10.68 -4.95
N VAL A 428 0.86 9.55 -4.25
CA VAL A 428 -0.27 9.27 -3.35
C VAL A 428 0.19 9.52 -1.92
N GLY A 429 -0.55 10.38 -1.23
CA GLY A 429 -0.34 10.71 0.17
C GLY A 429 -0.94 9.64 1.05
N THR A 430 -0.20 9.20 2.07
CA THR A 430 -0.82 8.48 3.17
C THR A 430 -1.84 9.38 3.89
N SER A 431 -2.67 8.75 4.71
CA SER A 431 -3.54 9.42 5.67
C SER A 431 -2.78 10.17 6.77
N ILE A 432 -3.37 11.27 7.25
CA ILE A 432 -2.96 11.93 8.48
C ILE A 432 -3.13 11.01 9.69
N SER A 433 -4.21 10.21 9.73
CA SER A 433 -4.49 9.31 10.86
C SER A 433 -5.34 8.08 10.53
N SER A 434 -6.07 8.05 9.41
CA SER A 434 -6.90 6.90 9.03
C SER A 434 -6.06 5.62 8.81
N GLY A 435 -6.57 4.45 9.22
CA GLY A 435 -5.84 3.19 9.14
C GLY A 435 -5.93 2.49 7.78
N ALA A 436 -4.89 1.74 7.40
CA ALA A 436 -4.83 0.96 6.17
C ALA A 436 -5.00 -0.54 6.46
N GLY A 437 -6.25 -0.99 6.66
CA GLY A 437 -6.56 -2.39 7.02
C GLY A 437 -6.19 -3.44 5.96
N TRP A 438 -5.83 -2.99 4.76
CA TRP A 438 -5.55 -3.79 3.58
C TRP A 438 -4.07 -3.80 3.15
N ASP A 439 -3.17 -3.34 4.02
CA ASP A 439 -1.73 -3.25 3.70
C ASP A 439 -1.14 -4.58 3.23
N ALA A 440 -1.59 -5.71 3.80
CA ALA A 440 -1.13 -7.04 3.43
C ALA A 440 -1.46 -7.40 1.97
N ASP A 441 -2.71 -7.17 1.56
CA ASP A 441 -3.18 -7.49 0.20
C ASP A 441 -2.42 -6.66 -0.85
N VAL A 442 -2.20 -5.37 -0.56
CA VAL A 442 -1.43 -4.51 -1.44
C VAL A 442 0.00 -5.03 -1.58
N ARG A 443 0.67 -5.36 -0.46
CA ARG A 443 2.05 -5.88 -0.51
C ARG A 443 2.16 -7.16 -1.33
N ALA A 444 1.15 -8.03 -1.24
CA ALA A 444 1.08 -9.23 -2.06
C ALA A 444 0.98 -8.87 -3.56
N GLY A 445 0.10 -7.94 -3.91
CA GLY A 445 -0.13 -7.50 -5.30
C GLY A 445 1.01 -6.70 -5.95
N LEU A 446 1.97 -6.15 -5.19
CA LEU A 446 3.06 -5.31 -5.76
C LEU A 446 3.84 -6.00 -6.88
N VAL A 447 3.98 -7.34 -6.83
CA VAL A 447 4.68 -8.12 -7.85
C VAL A 447 3.99 -8.06 -9.23
N ALA A 448 2.67 -7.90 -9.26
CA ALA A 448 1.88 -7.78 -10.48
C ALA A 448 1.86 -6.35 -11.05
N ASN A 449 2.42 -5.37 -10.32
CA ASN A 449 2.24 -3.93 -10.60
C ASN A 449 3.59 -3.19 -10.74
N PRO A 450 4.38 -3.45 -11.78
CA PRO A 450 5.76 -2.96 -11.92
C PRO A 450 5.90 -1.44 -12.13
N HIS A 451 4.80 -0.74 -12.41
CA HIS A 451 4.75 0.73 -12.47
C HIS A 451 4.76 1.40 -11.08
N VAL A 452 4.48 0.65 -10.01
CA VAL A 452 4.58 1.13 -8.62
C VAL A 452 6.04 1.21 -8.22
N LYS A 453 6.58 2.43 -8.06
CA LYS A 453 7.98 2.69 -7.70
C LYS A 453 8.23 2.70 -6.21
N PHE A 454 7.19 2.93 -5.42
CA PHE A 454 7.26 2.93 -3.97
C PHE A 454 5.89 2.68 -3.36
N TYR A 455 5.88 1.95 -2.26
CA TYR A 455 4.71 1.72 -1.44
C TYR A 455 5.06 1.73 0.05
N ASN A 456 4.24 2.40 0.88
CA ASN A 456 4.25 2.23 2.33
C ASN A 456 2.84 2.33 2.91
N GLY A 457 2.31 1.22 3.45
CA GLY A 457 1.07 1.24 4.22
C GLY A 457 1.21 1.17 5.73
N THR A 458 2.44 1.27 6.25
CA THR A 458 2.71 1.15 7.69
C THR A 458 2.47 2.46 8.44
N TYR A 459 2.99 3.57 7.93
CA TYR A 459 3.02 4.84 8.65
C TYR A 459 1.98 5.83 8.13
N ARG A 460 1.60 6.77 9.00
CA ARG A 460 0.74 7.92 8.70
C ARG A 460 1.61 9.15 8.47
N GLY A 461 1.07 10.24 7.91
CA GLY A 461 1.86 11.41 7.56
C GLY A 461 1.29 12.25 6.42
N TYR A 462 2.16 12.78 5.56
CA TYR A 462 1.80 13.68 4.46
C TYR A 462 2.90 13.70 3.39
N VAL A 463 2.67 14.37 2.26
CA VAL A 463 3.72 14.58 1.25
C VAL A 463 4.05 16.06 1.16
N MET A 464 5.35 16.38 1.17
CA MET A 464 5.86 17.72 0.96
C MET A 464 6.51 17.81 -0.41
N CYS A 465 6.13 18.82 -1.19
CA CYS A 465 6.63 19.05 -2.54
C CYS A 465 7.49 20.31 -2.61
N ASP A 466 8.66 20.19 -3.24
CA ASP A 466 9.57 21.29 -3.56
C ASP A 466 9.74 21.38 -5.08
N VAL A 467 9.13 22.40 -5.67
CA VAL A 467 9.00 22.54 -7.12
C VAL A 467 9.82 23.73 -7.58
N THR A 468 10.65 23.50 -8.58
CA THR A 468 11.43 24.52 -9.28
C THR A 468 11.19 24.38 -10.77
N ARG A 469 11.81 25.23 -11.59
CA ARG A 469 11.68 25.11 -13.05
C ARG A 469 12.22 23.78 -13.59
N ASP A 470 13.26 23.23 -12.95
CA ASP A 470 14.03 22.11 -13.50
C ASP A 470 13.66 20.76 -12.84
N ARG A 471 13.02 20.79 -11.68
CA ARG A 471 12.62 19.57 -10.94
C ARG A 471 11.37 19.78 -10.08
N TRP A 472 10.65 18.68 -9.90
CA TRP A 472 9.65 18.48 -8.86
C TRP A 472 10.18 17.45 -7.87
N ARG A 473 10.42 17.83 -6.62
CA ARG A 473 10.81 16.90 -5.56
C ARG A 473 9.64 16.63 -4.63
N ALA A 474 9.39 15.38 -4.29
CA ALA A 474 8.41 14.95 -3.30
C ALA A 474 9.12 14.22 -2.15
N ASP A 475 8.99 14.74 -0.92
CA ASP A 475 9.44 14.12 0.32
C ASP A 475 8.22 13.47 1.01
N LEU A 476 8.24 12.14 1.16
CA LEU A 476 7.18 11.38 1.81
C LEU A 476 7.41 11.44 3.32
N ARG A 477 6.61 12.22 4.03
CA ARG A 477 6.75 12.50 5.46
C ARG A 477 5.90 11.51 6.26
N ILE A 478 6.49 10.90 7.27
CA ILE A 478 5.83 9.93 8.14
C ILE A 478 5.93 10.33 9.62
N VAL A 479 4.98 9.87 10.42
CA VAL A 479 5.04 9.85 11.89
C VAL A 479 5.04 8.41 12.39
N LEU A 480 5.76 8.12 13.47
CA LEU A 480 5.89 6.74 13.98
C LEU A 480 4.61 6.19 14.61
N LYS A 481 3.79 7.08 15.17
CA LYS A 481 2.56 6.78 15.91
C LYS A 481 1.56 7.90 15.70
N GLY A 482 0.44 7.62 15.04
CA GLY A 482 -0.59 8.63 14.74
C GLY A 482 -1.38 9.08 15.96
N ASP A 483 -1.47 8.24 16.99
CA ASP A 483 -2.21 8.48 18.24
C ASP A 483 -1.41 9.24 19.31
N ASP A 484 -0.12 9.48 19.07
CA ASP A 484 0.75 10.23 19.96
C ASP A 484 1.05 11.63 19.40
N ALA A 485 0.49 12.68 20.01
CA ALA A 485 0.72 14.07 19.61
C ALA A 485 2.21 14.48 19.63
N ALA A 486 3.03 13.79 20.44
CA ALA A 486 4.47 14.02 20.54
C ALA A 486 5.29 13.21 19.51
N SER A 487 4.66 12.35 18.71
CA SER A 487 5.35 11.44 17.79
C SER A 487 6.29 12.18 16.83
N PRO A 488 7.57 11.78 16.71
CA PRO A 488 8.51 12.41 15.78
C PRO A 488 8.14 12.12 14.33
N ALA A 489 8.54 13.03 13.44
CA ALA A 489 8.31 12.91 12.00
C ALA A 489 9.62 12.77 11.23
N PHE A 490 9.58 11.99 10.15
CA PHE A 490 10.74 11.62 9.33
C PHE A 490 10.37 11.65 7.85
N THR A 491 11.37 11.72 6.98
CA THR A 491 11.17 11.54 5.54
C THR A 491 11.53 10.10 5.19
N ILE A 492 10.52 9.25 4.91
CA ILE A 492 10.77 7.82 4.63
C ILE A 492 11.45 7.60 3.28
N ALA A 493 11.12 8.43 2.30
CA ALA A 493 11.65 8.39 0.95
C ALA A 493 11.50 9.76 0.28
N ALA A 494 12.36 10.03 -0.70
CA ALA A 494 12.27 11.22 -1.53
C ALA A 494 12.42 10.86 -3.02
N PHE A 495 11.65 11.53 -3.86
CA PHE A 495 11.60 11.31 -5.30
C PHE A 495 11.70 12.62 -6.06
N GLU A 496 12.28 12.57 -7.26
CA GLU A 496 12.34 13.69 -8.19
C GLU A 496 11.75 13.31 -9.55
N VAL A 497 10.96 14.23 -10.11
CA VAL A 497 10.60 14.26 -11.53
C VAL A 497 11.40 15.40 -12.15
N CYS A 498 12.09 15.13 -13.27
CA CYS A 498 12.90 16.12 -13.96
C CYS A 498 12.07 16.81 -15.06
N ASP A 499 12.35 18.09 -15.32
CA ASP A 499 11.71 18.81 -16.44
C ASP A 499 11.89 18.03 -17.76
N GLY A 500 10.80 17.86 -18.50
CA GLY A 500 10.71 17.12 -19.76
C GLY A 500 10.76 15.60 -19.64
N HIS A 501 10.82 15.02 -18.44
CA HIS A 501 10.98 13.59 -18.23
C HIS A 501 9.95 13.07 -17.21
N PRO A 502 8.76 12.60 -17.68
CA PRO A 502 7.79 11.97 -16.80
C PRO A 502 8.36 10.68 -16.20
N GLY A 503 7.96 10.39 -14.96
CA GLY A 503 8.47 9.26 -14.17
C GLY A 503 9.29 9.72 -12.96
N ALA A 504 9.00 9.14 -11.80
CA ALA A 504 9.69 9.49 -10.57
C ALA A 504 10.98 8.69 -10.40
N ARG A 505 12.08 9.39 -10.13
CA ARG A 505 13.34 8.78 -9.73
C ARG A 505 13.53 8.94 -8.23
N ARG A 506 13.78 7.83 -7.52
CA ARG A 506 14.20 7.88 -6.11
C ARG A 506 15.53 8.64 -6.01
N ILE A 507 15.66 9.48 -4.99
CA ILE A 507 16.92 10.12 -4.62
C ILE A 507 17.36 9.67 -3.24
N ASP A 508 18.67 9.71 -3.01
CA ASP A 508 19.27 9.35 -1.72
C ASP A 508 19.08 10.49 -0.69
N ALA A 509 17.83 10.83 -0.40
CA ALA A 509 17.43 11.81 0.59
C ALA A 509 16.33 11.25 1.49
N GLY A 510 16.38 11.65 2.77
CA GLY A 510 15.46 11.19 3.80
C GLY A 510 16.18 10.56 4.99
N ASP A 511 15.45 9.73 5.73
CA ASP A 511 15.88 9.05 6.93
C ASP A 511 15.91 7.53 6.71
N GLY A 512 16.72 6.82 7.50
CA GLY A 512 16.84 5.36 7.44
C GLY A 512 18.01 4.87 6.61
N LEU A 513 17.85 3.68 6.02
CA LEU A 513 18.90 2.92 5.35
C LEU A 513 18.57 2.74 3.87
N VAL A 514 19.56 2.99 3.02
CA VAL A 514 19.59 2.49 1.63
C VAL A 514 20.80 1.62 1.45
N GLY A 515 20.77 0.74 0.47
CA GLY A 515 21.97 -0.01 0.14
C GLY A 515 21.76 -0.83 -1.10
N ARG A 516 22.88 -1.29 -1.67
CA ARG A 516 22.90 -2.23 -2.77
C ARG A 516 23.46 -3.56 -2.30
N ILE A 517 22.77 -4.63 -2.66
CA ILE A 517 23.22 -5.99 -2.44
C ILE A 517 23.84 -6.51 -3.72
N THR A 518 25.04 -7.08 -3.61
CA THR A 518 25.81 -7.59 -4.76
C THR A 518 26.36 -8.98 -4.50
N ASP A 519 26.61 -9.74 -5.56
CA ASP A 519 27.41 -10.95 -5.49
C ASP A 519 28.87 -10.56 -5.25
N LYS A 520 29.48 -11.14 -4.20
CA LYS A 520 30.84 -10.78 -3.74
C LYS A 520 31.93 -11.09 -4.76
N VAL A 521 31.72 -12.03 -5.67
CA VAL A 521 32.71 -12.44 -6.67
C VAL A 521 32.53 -11.67 -7.96
N THR A 522 31.30 -11.60 -8.48
CA THR A 522 31.01 -10.99 -9.78
C THR A 522 30.73 -9.49 -9.70
N GLY A 523 30.41 -8.96 -8.52
CA GLY A 523 29.98 -7.58 -8.31
C GLY A 523 28.59 -7.27 -8.90
N LYS A 524 27.89 -8.26 -9.45
CA LYS A 524 26.56 -8.06 -10.03
C LYS A 524 25.52 -7.75 -8.94
N PRO A 525 24.58 -6.83 -9.20
CA PRO A 525 23.48 -6.56 -8.28
C PRO A 525 22.57 -7.78 -8.13
N LEU A 526 22.00 -7.94 -6.93
CA LEU A 526 21.14 -9.06 -6.59
C LEU A 526 19.73 -8.58 -6.29
N ALA A 527 18.80 -8.90 -7.21
CA ALA A 527 17.37 -8.71 -7.01
C ALA A 527 16.79 -9.75 -6.04
N ASN A 528 15.61 -9.46 -5.50
CA ASN A 528 14.83 -10.40 -4.69
C ASN A 528 15.55 -10.90 -3.43
N VAL A 529 16.49 -10.11 -2.90
CA VAL A 529 17.18 -10.41 -1.65
C VAL A 529 16.44 -9.75 -0.48
N GLN A 530 16.12 -10.54 0.54
CA GLN A 530 15.49 -10.01 1.75
C GLN A 530 16.50 -9.26 2.62
N VAL A 531 16.08 -8.09 3.10
CA VAL A 531 16.82 -7.24 4.02
C VAL A 531 15.92 -6.97 5.24
N THR A 532 16.40 -7.35 6.41
CA THR A 532 15.73 -7.11 7.69
C THR A 532 16.58 -6.18 8.55
N VAL A 533 15.95 -5.12 9.07
CA VAL A 533 16.59 -4.13 9.94
C VAL A 533 16.04 -4.26 11.35
N THR A 534 16.92 -4.57 12.30
CA THR A 534 16.57 -4.85 13.70
C THR A 534 17.42 -4.02 14.65
N ALA A 535 16.79 -3.40 15.64
CA ALA A 535 17.49 -2.68 16.70
C ALA A 535 18.16 -3.65 17.70
N ALA A 536 19.04 -3.11 18.55
CA ALA A 536 19.76 -3.90 19.55
C ALA A 536 18.85 -4.60 20.58
N ASP A 537 17.64 -4.09 20.78
CA ASP A 537 16.62 -4.69 21.67
C ASP A 537 15.78 -5.79 20.99
N GLY A 538 16.05 -6.10 19.72
CA GLY A 538 15.31 -7.07 18.93
C GLY A 538 14.12 -6.51 18.17
N THR A 539 13.81 -5.21 18.29
CA THR A 539 12.70 -4.58 17.55
C THR A 539 13.01 -4.56 16.06
N ARG A 540 12.16 -5.21 15.26
CA ARG A 540 12.22 -5.17 13.80
C ARG A 540 11.58 -3.89 13.27
N PHE A 541 12.33 -3.07 12.54
CA PHE A 541 11.85 -1.82 11.93
C PHE A 541 11.45 -1.99 10.47
N ALA A 542 12.16 -2.86 9.74
CA ALA A 542 11.91 -3.06 8.32
C ALA A 542 12.14 -4.52 7.91
N ALA A 543 11.37 -4.91 6.88
CA ALA A 543 11.43 -6.16 6.16
C ALA A 543 11.19 -5.81 4.69
N VAL A 544 12.26 -5.69 3.91
CA VAL A 544 12.17 -5.25 2.51
C VAL A 544 12.93 -6.20 1.62
N THR A 545 12.69 -6.10 0.32
CA THR A 545 13.36 -6.88 -0.70
C THR A 545 14.08 -5.94 -1.64
N THR A 546 15.24 -6.35 -2.17
CA THR A 546 15.94 -5.58 -3.19
C THR A 546 15.19 -5.56 -4.51
N ASP A 547 15.22 -4.41 -5.20
CA ASP A 547 14.72 -4.27 -6.57
C ASP A 547 15.65 -4.95 -7.61
N THR A 548 15.30 -4.85 -8.89
CA THR A 548 16.07 -5.44 -10.00
C THR A 548 17.49 -4.88 -10.14
N THR A 549 17.77 -3.72 -9.56
CA THR A 549 19.11 -3.11 -9.51
C THR A 549 19.88 -3.49 -8.24
N GLY A 550 19.30 -4.37 -7.42
CA GLY A 550 19.84 -4.84 -6.16
C GLY A 550 19.73 -3.81 -5.04
N GLU A 551 18.98 -2.73 -5.21
CA GLU A 551 18.84 -1.69 -4.21
C GLU A 551 17.68 -1.94 -3.25
N TYR A 552 17.87 -1.58 -1.98
CA TYR A 552 16.83 -1.59 -0.96
C TYR A 552 16.72 -0.23 -0.29
N LEU A 553 15.52 0.05 0.24
CA LEU A 553 15.24 1.17 1.13
C LEU A 553 14.51 0.62 2.36
N ALA A 554 15.07 0.86 3.53
CA ALA A 554 14.53 0.39 4.80
C ALA A 554 14.49 1.56 5.79
N PHE A 555 13.28 1.96 6.17
CA PHE A 555 13.12 2.98 7.19
C PHE A 555 13.57 2.46 8.56
N ALA A 556 14.36 3.27 9.26
CA ALA A 556 14.63 3.13 10.67
C ALA A 556 14.92 4.54 11.23
N PRO A 557 14.49 4.85 12.46
CA PRO A 557 14.83 6.14 13.07
C PRO A 557 16.35 6.20 13.38
N PRO A 558 16.86 7.36 13.82
CA PRO A 558 18.26 7.48 14.21
C PRO A 558 18.64 6.48 15.31
N GLY A 559 19.71 5.73 15.09
CA GLY A 559 20.08 4.62 15.97
C GLY A 559 21.09 3.66 15.33
N GLN A 560 21.44 2.60 16.06
CA GLN A 560 22.30 1.53 15.57
C GLN A 560 21.49 0.26 15.34
N TYR A 561 21.67 -0.36 14.18
CA TYR A 561 20.85 -1.48 13.71
C TYR A 561 21.71 -2.61 13.17
N ALA A 562 21.24 -3.84 13.39
CA ALA A 562 21.66 -5.01 12.63
C ALA A 562 20.87 -5.06 11.31
N VAL A 563 21.58 -5.20 10.21
CA VAL A 563 21.03 -5.37 8.86
C VAL A 563 21.32 -6.79 8.44
N ALA A 564 20.33 -7.67 8.61
CA ALA A 564 20.40 -9.07 8.19
C ALA A 564 19.94 -9.19 6.74
N VAL A 565 20.74 -9.83 5.91
CA VAL A 565 20.53 -9.99 4.47
C VAL A 565 20.54 -11.48 4.14
N GLY A 566 19.53 -11.95 3.43
CA GLY A 566 19.39 -13.34 3.01
C GLY A 566 18.71 -13.46 1.65
N GLY A 567 19.24 -14.31 0.79
CA GLY A 567 18.69 -14.57 -0.53
C GLY A 567 18.94 -16.01 -0.95
N VAL A 568 18.10 -16.54 -1.82
CA VAL A 568 18.24 -17.88 -2.38
C VAL A 568 19.58 -17.99 -3.11
N GLY A 569 20.32 -19.06 -2.88
CA GLY A 569 21.64 -19.27 -3.50
C GLY A 569 22.81 -18.55 -2.82
N TYR A 570 22.59 -17.88 -1.68
CA TYR A 570 23.62 -17.11 -0.97
C TYR A 570 23.70 -17.44 0.53
N GLU A 571 24.91 -17.33 1.07
CA GLU A 571 25.12 -17.34 2.52
C GLU A 571 24.53 -16.06 3.14
N PRO A 572 23.70 -16.17 4.20
CA PRO A 572 23.21 -15.00 4.92
C PRO A 572 24.36 -14.16 5.47
N ALA A 573 24.18 -12.84 5.45
CA ALA A 573 25.14 -11.89 5.99
C ALA A 573 24.45 -10.93 6.96
N THR A 574 25.18 -10.48 7.97
CA THR A 574 24.72 -9.41 8.86
C THR A 574 25.73 -8.28 8.85
N ALA A 575 25.26 -7.07 8.61
CA ALA A 575 26.03 -5.84 8.77
C ALA A 575 25.49 -5.02 9.94
N THR A 576 26.26 -4.05 10.41
CA THR A 576 25.79 -3.04 11.37
C THR A 576 25.76 -1.69 10.67
N ALA A 577 24.66 -0.96 10.85
CA ALA A 577 24.51 0.37 10.29
C ALA A 577 24.07 1.38 11.37
N THR A 578 24.56 2.61 11.28
CA THR A 578 24.19 3.70 12.18
C THR A 578 23.43 4.76 11.41
N VAL A 579 22.12 4.81 11.62
CA VAL A 579 21.24 5.83 11.03
C VAL A 579 21.39 7.13 11.80
N ARG A 580 21.54 8.24 11.07
CA ARG A 580 21.62 9.60 11.63
C ARG A 580 20.36 10.38 11.28
N ALA A 581 19.98 11.32 12.14
CA ALA A 581 18.84 12.18 11.90
C ALA A 581 19.06 13.04 10.64
N GLY A 582 18.06 13.09 9.76
CA GLY A 582 18.05 13.90 8.55
C GLY A 582 19.05 13.46 7.48
N ALA A 583 19.61 12.25 7.60
CA ALA A 583 20.56 11.71 6.64
C ALA A 583 20.34 10.22 6.41
N GLN A 584 20.17 9.87 5.15
CA GLN A 584 20.09 8.49 4.73
C GLN A 584 21.45 7.83 4.85
N THR A 585 21.47 6.62 5.39
CA THR A 585 22.70 5.87 5.62
C THR A 585 22.83 4.76 4.59
N ARG A 586 23.96 4.70 3.90
CA ARG A 586 24.23 3.64 2.93
C ARG A 586 24.81 2.39 3.58
N GLY A 587 24.20 1.24 3.35
CA GLY A 587 24.54 -0.07 3.91
C GLY A 587 24.70 -1.14 2.83
N ASP A 588 25.64 -0.96 1.90
CA ASP A 588 25.89 -1.95 0.85
C ASP A 588 26.42 -3.26 1.45
N VAL A 589 25.95 -4.41 0.93
CA VAL A 589 26.39 -5.74 1.38
C VAL A 589 26.74 -6.61 0.18
N ALA A 590 27.87 -7.29 0.25
CA ALA A 590 28.30 -8.26 -0.75
C ALA A 590 28.08 -9.68 -0.23
N LEU A 591 27.18 -10.45 -0.86
CA LEU A 591 26.84 -11.82 -0.47
C LEU A 591 27.76 -12.84 -1.12
N THR A 592 28.09 -13.89 -0.36
CA THR A 592 28.88 -15.03 -0.86
C THR A 592 27.92 -16.11 -1.32
N ARG A 593 28.18 -16.75 -2.47
CA ARG A 593 27.37 -17.89 -2.95
C ARG A 593 27.31 -19.01 -1.90
N ALA A 594 26.14 -19.60 -1.74
CA ALA A 594 25.91 -20.68 -0.79
C ALA A 594 26.68 -21.94 -1.19
N ALA A 595 27.26 -22.62 -0.19
CA ALA A 595 27.77 -23.97 -0.37
C ALA A 595 26.60 -24.97 -0.33
N VAL A 596 26.82 -26.16 -0.88
CA VAL A 596 25.87 -27.28 -0.79
C VAL A 596 25.61 -27.63 0.67
N ARG A 597 24.33 -27.62 1.07
CA ARG A 597 23.91 -27.83 2.46
C ARG A 597 22.53 -28.47 2.58
N ALA A 598 22.34 -29.27 3.63
CA ALA A 598 21.05 -29.67 4.17
C ALA A 598 21.00 -29.38 5.68
N GLY A 599 19.95 -28.70 6.15
CA GLY A 599 19.76 -28.45 7.59
C GLY A 599 18.70 -27.40 7.88
N THR A 600 18.54 -27.08 9.16
CA THR A 600 17.53 -26.13 9.64
C THR A 600 18.07 -24.69 9.76
N GLY A 601 17.17 -23.74 10.02
CA GLY A 601 17.50 -22.33 10.29
C GLY A 601 17.60 -21.43 9.05
N ARG A 602 17.20 -21.92 7.87
CA ARG A 602 17.24 -21.18 6.59
C ARG A 602 15.95 -21.38 5.79
N PRO A 603 14.83 -20.77 6.19
CA PRO A 603 13.61 -20.81 5.38
C PRO A 603 13.88 -20.20 4.00
N VAL A 604 13.13 -20.65 2.98
CA VAL A 604 13.24 -20.11 1.62
C VAL A 604 12.44 -18.81 1.57
N PRO A 605 13.02 -17.67 1.21
CA PRO A 605 12.30 -16.40 1.26
C PRO A 605 11.27 -16.29 0.13
N GLY A 606 10.04 -15.90 0.45
CA GLY A 606 9.05 -15.50 -0.56
C GLY A 606 7.67 -15.22 0.00
N PRO A 607 6.74 -14.65 -0.80
CA PRO A 607 5.38 -14.39 -0.39
C PRO A 607 4.57 -15.67 -0.09
N GLN A 608 4.90 -16.80 -0.73
CA GLN A 608 4.24 -18.08 -0.48
C GLN A 608 5.00 -18.99 0.49
N SER A 609 6.09 -18.50 1.10
CA SER A 609 6.90 -19.32 2.00
C SER A 609 6.12 -19.74 3.24
N GLN A 610 6.03 -21.05 3.44
CA GLN A 610 5.37 -21.68 4.57
C GLN A 610 6.35 -22.38 5.51
N ALA A 611 7.59 -22.63 5.08
CA ALA A 611 8.57 -23.32 5.91
C ALA A 611 8.99 -22.47 7.11
N ALA A 612 8.94 -23.09 8.29
CA ALA A 612 9.51 -22.53 9.50
C ALA A 612 11.03 -22.75 9.53
N ALA A 613 11.72 -21.99 10.38
CA ALA A 613 13.15 -22.17 10.62
C ALA A 613 13.52 -23.57 11.18
N THR A 614 12.54 -24.36 11.63
CA THR A 614 12.72 -25.75 12.08
C THR A 614 12.72 -26.78 10.95
N ASP A 615 12.27 -26.41 9.75
CA ASP A 615 12.22 -27.30 8.59
C ASP A 615 13.60 -27.50 7.97
N VAL A 616 13.76 -28.59 7.21
CA VAL A 616 15.05 -28.94 6.59
C VAL A 616 15.12 -28.31 5.22
N THR A 617 16.07 -27.39 5.04
CA THR A 617 16.33 -26.76 3.73
C THR A 617 17.53 -27.43 3.08
N LEU A 618 17.35 -27.90 1.85
CA LEU A 618 18.40 -28.31 0.92
C LEU A 618 18.71 -27.13 0.01
N SER A 619 19.98 -26.71 -0.06
CA SER A 619 20.36 -25.51 -0.81
C SER A 619 21.76 -25.63 -1.41
N ASN A 620 21.97 -24.97 -2.55
CA ASN A 620 23.27 -24.77 -3.19
C ASN A 620 23.32 -23.34 -3.78
N GLY A 621 24.29 -23.04 -4.63
CA GLY A 621 24.41 -21.73 -5.29
C GLY A 621 23.34 -21.41 -6.35
N MET A 622 22.44 -22.34 -6.67
CA MET A 622 21.45 -22.26 -7.75
C MET A 622 20.00 -22.22 -7.26
N LEU A 623 19.66 -22.94 -6.18
CA LEU A 623 18.31 -22.99 -5.62
C LEU A 623 18.28 -23.37 -4.14
N SER A 624 17.11 -23.23 -3.53
CA SER A 624 16.79 -23.77 -2.20
C SER A 624 15.42 -24.48 -2.22
N LEU A 625 15.34 -25.65 -1.58
CA LEU A 625 14.11 -26.42 -1.36
C LEU A 625 13.94 -26.65 0.15
N ALA A 626 12.82 -26.25 0.73
CA ALA A 626 12.47 -26.59 2.10
C ALA A 626 11.57 -27.83 2.16
N VAL A 627 11.88 -28.76 3.06
CA VAL A 627 11.09 -29.96 3.34
C VAL A 627 10.61 -29.90 4.78
N SER A 628 9.30 -30.02 4.98
CA SER A 628 8.66 -29.91 6.30
C SER A 628 9.22 -30.93 7.28
N ALA A 629 9.70 -30.45 8.43
CA ALA A 629 10.05 -31.23 9.62
C ALA A 629 8.93 -31.16 10.68
N GLY A 630 7.73 -30.69 10.31
CA GLY A 630 6.59 -30.60 11.21
C GLY A 630 5.67 -29.41 10.95
N SER A 631 6.14 -28.39 10.21
CA SER A 631 5.30 -27.27 9.78
C SER A 631 4.11 -27.76 9.00
N GLN A 632 2.97 -27.10 9.25
CA GLN A 632 1.69 -27.44 8.64
C GLN A 632 1.35 -26.38 7.61
N ASP A 633 1.03 -26.86 6.43
CA ASP A 633 0.30 -26.11 5.43
C ASP A 633 -1.21 -26.27 5.73
N PRO A 634 -2.01 -25.19 5.80
CA PRO A 634 -3.44 -25.27 6.08
C PRO A 634 -4.22 -26.16 5.10
N GLN A 635 -3.81 -26.20 3.84
CA GLN A 635 -4.38 -26.99 2.76
C GLN A 635 -3.84 -28.45 2.77
N LEU A 636 -2.73 -28.75 3.46
CA LEU A 636 -2.19 -30.12 3.70
C LEU A 636 -2.24 -30.60 5.17
N SER A 637 -3.11 -30.03 5.98
CA SER A 637 -3.14 -30.27 7.41
C SER A 637 -3.10 -31.76 7.80
N GLY A 638 -2.13 -32.13 8.64
CA GLY A 638 -1.95 -33.46 9.22
C GLY A 638 -1.14 -34.45 8.37
N VAL A 639 -0.60 -34.04 7.21
CA VAL A 639 0.24 -34.91 6.35
C VAL A 639 1.52 -34.25 5.84
N THR A 640 1.77 -32.99 6.19
CA THR A 640 2.84 -32.17 5.62
C THR A 640 4.25 -32.67 5.93
N LEU A 641 4.46 -33.44 7.01
CA LEU A 641 5.79 -33.92 7.39
C LEU A 641 6.47 -34.68 6.23
N GLY A 642 7.69 -34.27 5.88
CA GLY A 642 8.49 -34.83 4.79
C GLY A 642 8.08 -34.38 3.39
N LYS A 643 7.12 -33.45 3.26
CA LYS A 643 6.71 -32.84 1.99
C LYS A 643 7.51 -31.58 1.72
N PRO A 644 7.91 -31.33 0.46
CA PRO A 644 8.43 -30.02 0.09
C PRO A 644 7.36 -28.94 0.29
N LEU A 645 7.76 -27.85 0.93
CA LEU A 645 6.94 -26.68 1.19
C LEU A 645 7.30 -25.57 0.21
N ASP A 646 8.54 -25.12 0.30
CA ASP A 646 8.99 -23.93 -0.42
C ASP A 646 10.09 -24.31 -1.41
N LEU A 647 10.12 -23.63 -2.56
CA LEU A 647 11.16 -23.81 -3.57
C LEU A 647 11.41 -22.49 -4.30
N ALA A 648 12.68 -22.12 -4.41
CA ALA A 648 13.06 -20.97 -5.24
C ALA A 648 14.43 -21.16 -5.88
N ALA A 649 14.60 -20.58 -7.06
CA ALA A 649 15.83 -20.39 -7.79
C ALA A 649 16.54 -19.12 -7.32
N VAL A 650 17.86 -19.07 -7.52
CA VAL A 650 18.64 -17.88 -7.20
C VAL A 650 18.16 -16.66 -8.00
N GLY A 651 17.97 -15.54 -7.31
CA GLY A 651 17.43 -14.31 -7.90
C GLY A 651 15.91 -14.22 -7.90
N HIS A 652 15.23 -15.25 -7.37
CA HIS A 652 13.77 -15.30 -7.24
C HIS A 652 13.33 -15.47 -5.79
N LEU A 653 12.06 -15.19 -5.53
CA LEU A 653 11.38 -15.49 -4.28
C LEU A 653 10.56 -16.77 -4.44
N ASP A 654 10.26 -17.43 -3.33
CA ASP A 654 9.34 -18.56 -3.31
C ASP A 654 7.92 -18.15 -3.67
N GLN A 655 7.39 -18.79 -4.72
CA GLN A 655 6.02 -18.64 -5.24
C GLN A 655 5.31 -20.01 -5.31
N LEU A 656 6.02 -21.09 -4.97
CA LEU A 656 5.43 -22.40 -4.89
C LEU A 656 4.51 -22.43 -3.66
N ASP A 657 3.32 -22.99 -3.81
CA ASP A 657 2.46 -23.22 -2.65
C ASP A 657 2.85 -24.53 -1.96
N TRP A 658 2.79 -25.65 -2.70
CA TRP A 658 3.25 -26.93 -2.17
C TRP A 658 3.51 -27.99 -3.22
N MET A 659 4.10 -29.09 -2.73
CA MET A 659 4.49 -30.23 -3.54
C MET A 659 4.18 -31.56 -2.84
N ASN A 660 3.37 -32.42 -3.47
CA ASN A 660 3.10 -33.76 -2.95
C ASN A 660 4.05 -34.81 -3.50
N LEU A 661 5.14 -35.07 -2.79
CA LEU A 661 6.13 -36.05 -3.23
C LEU A 661 6.30 -37.18 -2.20
N PRO A 662 5.82 -38.41 -2.46
CA PRO A 662 4.83 -38.84 -3.46
C PRO A 662 3.47 -39.14 -2.83
N TYR A 663 2.49 -39.57 -3.63
CA TYR A 663 1.28 -40.26 -3.17
C TYR A 663 1.28 -41.75 -3.58
N ALA A 664 0.47 -42.57 -2.90
CA ALA A 664 0.18 -43.96 -3.24
C ALA A 664 -1.29 -44.29 -2.94
N SER A 665 -2.11 -44.37 -4.00
CA SER A 665 -3.56 -44.40 -3.98
C SER A 665 -4.11 -45.74 -4.46
N ALA A 666 -5.10 -46.28 -3.77
CA ALA A 666 -5.70 -47.57 -4.13
C ALA A 666 -6.53 -47.51 -5.43
N ALA A 667 -6.91 -46.30 -5.87
CA ALA A 667 -7.61 -46.06 -7.11
C ALA A 667 -6.89 -44.98 -7.92
N ARG A 668 -7.13 -44.96 -9.25
CA ARG A 668 -6.61 -43.90 -10.11
C ARG A 668 -7.10 -42.54 -9.59
N PRO A 669 -6.20 -41.61 -9.25
CA PRO A 669 -6.60 -40.30 -8.72
C PRO A 669 -7.48 -39.53 -9.70
N ARG A 670 -8.54 -38.93 -9.19
CA ARG A 670 -9.51 -38.10 -9.92
C ARG A 670 -10.09 -37.06 -8.98
N GLY A 671 -10.64 -35.98 -9.56
CA GLY A 671 -11.39 -34.93 -8.88
C GLY A 671 -11.01 -33.54 -9.39
N SER A 672 -11.25 -32.50 -8.60
CA SER A 672 -11.17 -31.09 -9.03
C SER A 672 -10.09 -30.25 -8.34
N ASN A 673 -9.33 -30.81 -7.41
CA ASN A 673 -8.29 -30.07 -6.69
C ASN A 673 -7.02 -30.90 -6.45
N ALA A 674 -5.91 -30.20 -6.19
CA ALA A 674 -4.60 -30.80 -5.92
C ALA A 674 -4.56 -31.58 -4.59
N TRP A 675 -5.36 -31.16 -3.60
CA TRP A 675 -5.39 -31.64 -2.20
C TRP A 675 -5.88 -33.06 -2.00
N GLN A 676 -6.43 -33.70 -3.02
CA GLN A 676 -7.12 -34.99 -2.87
C GLN A 676 -6.21 -36.20 -2.64
N GLN A 677 -4.89 -36.08 -2.84
CA GLN A 677 -3.94 -37.22 -2.77
C GLN A 677 -3.03 -37.23 -1.54
N LEU A 678 -3.59 -37.13 -0.33
CA LEU A 678 -2.82 -37.08 0.93
C LEU A 678 -2.48 -38.46 1.52
N THR A 679 -2.14 -39.42 0.66
CA THR A 679 -2.12 -40.84 1.03
C THR A 679 -0.81 -41.28 1.67
N VAL A 680 0.33 -40.71 1.32
CA VAL A 680 1.61 -41.02 2.00
C VAL A 680 1.83 -40.07 3.16
N ARG A 681 2.01 -40.62 4.36
CA ARG A 681 2.29 -39.87 5.58
C ARG A 681 3.66 -40.24 6.11
N SER A 682 4.58 -39.29 6.11
CA SER A 682 5.87 -39.46 6.77
C SER A 682 5.70 -39.37 8.29
N THR A 683 6.49 -40.14 9.02
CA THR A 683 6.58 -40.11 10.48
C THR A 683 7.91 -39.57 10.97
N ALA A 684 8.90 -39.45 10.08
CA ALA A 684 10.21 -38.89 10.36
C ALA A 684 10.81 -38.19 9.13
N LEU A 685 11.63 -37.18 9.40
CA LEU A 685 12.53 -36.52 8.46
C LEU A 685 13.91 -36.39 9.12
N GLU A 686 14.96 -36.86 8.46
CA GLU A 686 16.33 -36.81 8.98
C GLU A 686 17.33 -36.30 7.94
N VAL A 687 18.32 -35.52 8.37
CA VAL A 687 19.43 -35.08 7.51
C VAL A 687 20.47 -36.19 7.46
N LEU A 688 20.75 -36.72 6.27
CA LEU A 688 21.74 -37.79 6.05
C LEU A 688 23.14 -37.22 5.82
N ALA A 689 23.24 -36.15 5.03
CA ALA A 689 24.49 -35.44 4.77
C ALA A 689 24.23 -33.93 4.81
N ALA A 690 24.82 -33.24 5.78
CA ALA A 690 24.57 -31.81 5.99
C ALA A 690 25.29 -30.89 5.00
N GLY A 691 26.28 -31.39 4.25
CA GLY A 691 27.07 -30.64 3.28
C GLY A 691 28.20 -31.49 2.67
N GLY A 692 29.04 -30.87 1.84
CA GLY A 692 30.08 -31.55 1.06
C GLY A 692 29.77 -31.46 -0.44
N PRO A 693 30.18 -32.44 -1.27
CA PRO A 693 29.84 -32.44 -2.69
C PRO A 693 28.34 -32.65 -2.95
N VAL A 694 27.64 -33.32 -2.03
CA VAL A 694 26.20 -33.57 -2.04
C VAL A 694 25.65 -33.48 -0.62
N ALA A 695 24.54 -32.77 -0.43
CA ALA A 695 23.77 -32.77 0.80
C ALA A 695 22.46 -33.53 0.61
N SER A 696 21.93 -34.15 1.66
CA SER A 696 20.72 -34.98 1.55
C SER A 696 19.92 -35.09 2.84
N ALA A 697 18.62 -35.36 2.68
CA ALA A 697 17.66 -35.62 3.75
C ALA A 697 16.70 -36.75 3.34
N ARG A 698 16.17 -37.48 4.33
CA ARG A 698 15.31 -38.65 4.12
C ARG A 698 14.02 -38.54 4.92
N ALA A 699 12.90 -38.61 4.22
CA ALA A 699 11.57 -38.77 4.81
C ALA A 699 11.19 -40.25 4.80
N THR A 700 10.67 -40.76 5.92
CA THR A 700 10.23 -42.16 6.06
C THR A 700 8.77 -42.19 6.50
N GLY A 701 7.96 -43.02 5.84
CA GLY A 701 6.53 -43.14 6.10
C GLY A 701 5.89 -44.36 5.47
N ALA A 702 4.57 -44.32 5.37
CA ALA A 702 3.78 -45.36 4.70
C ALA A 702 2.54 -44.75 4.02
N SER A 703 1.92 -45.50 3.12
CA SER A 703 0.62 -45.14 2.57
C SER A 703 -0.51 -45.46 3.56
N THR A 704 -1.46 -44.55 3.72
CA THR A 704 -2.70 -44.78 4.50
C THR A 704 -3.71 -45.63 3.76
N GLN A 705 -3.62 -45.71 2.42
CA GLN A 705 -4.52 -46.53 1.61
C GLN A 705 -3.91 -47.90 1.25
N VAL A 706 -2.57 -48.02 1.31
CA VAL A 706 -1.84 -49.27 1.09
C VAL A 706 -0.87 -49.47 2.27
N PRO A 707 -1.36 -49.80 3.48
CA PRO A 707 -0.60 -49.72 4.73
C PRO A 707 0.63 -50.62 4.81
N ASP A 708 0.67 -51.70 4.02
CA ASP A 708 1.82 -52.61 3.95
C ASP A 708 2.94 -52.09 3.04
N VAL A 709 2.75 -50.96 2.36
CA VAL A 709 3.77 -50.32 1.52
C VAL A 709 4.43 -49.20 2.31
N GLU A 710 5.67 -49.45 2.71
CA GLU A 710 6.57 -48.45 3.26
C GLU A 710 7.04 -47.53 2.12
N VAL A 711 7.09 -46.22 2.40
CA VAL A 711 7.53 -45.21 1.44
C VAL A 711 8.65 -44.40 2.05
N VAL A 712 9.82 -44.45 1.41
CA VAL A 712 11.01 -43.70 1.81
C VAL A 712 11.38 -42.74 0.69
N THR A 713 11.45 -41.45 0.97
CA THR A 713 11.86 -40.43 -0.01
C THR A 713 13.19 -39.82 0.42
N THR A 714 14.22 -39.94 -0.42
CA THR A 714 15.52 -39.30 -0.21
C THR A 714 15.65 -38.11 -1.15
N PHE A 715 15.88 -36.94 -0.58
CA PHE A 715 16.21 -35.70 -1.28
C PHE A 715 17.72 -35.50 -1.27
N ALA A 716 18.32 -35.16 -2.41
CA ALA A 716 19.74 -34.90 -2.54
C ALA A 716 20.02 -33.73 -3.49
N ILE A 717 20.95 -32.86 -3.10
CA ILE A 717 21.36 -31.68 -3.88
C ILE A 717 22.88 -31.63 -4.01
N GLY A 718 23.39 -31.51 -5.23
CA GLY A 718 24.81 -31.33 -5.55
C GLY A 718 25.20 -29.88 -5.82
N ASP A 719 26.50 -29.63 -5.98
CA ASP A 719 27.00 -28.30 -6.34
C ASP A 719 26.73 -27.97 -7.80
N GLY A 720 26.28 -26.74 -8.08
CA GLY A 720 25.94 -26.27 -9.43
C GLY A 720 24.71 -26.92 -10.08
N GLU A 721 24.00 -27.81 -9.38
CA GLU A 721 22.79 -28.46 -9.91
C GLU A 721 21.57 -27.54 -9.75
N PRO A 722 20.84 -27.19 -10.83
CA PRO A 722 19.59 -26.45 -10.75
C PRO A 722 18.38 -27.34 -10.39
N TRP A 723 18.61 -28.43 -9.66
CA TRP A 723 17.55 -29.32 -9.16
C TRP A 723 17.93 -29.98 -7.84
N VAL A 724 16.92 -30.51 -7.14
CA VAL A 724 17.06 -31.50 -6.06
C VAL A 724 16.62 -32.86 -6.60
N THR A 725 17.46 -33.88 -6.52
CA THR A 725 17.05 -35.25 -6.81
C THR A 725 16.14 -35.75 -5.69
N ALA A 726 14.96 -36.25 -6.03
CA ALA A 726 14.06 -36.93 -5.12
C ALA A 726 13.86 -38.38 -5.57
N GLU A 727 14.30 -39.33 -4.75
CA GLU A 727 14.12 -40.77 -4.96
C GLU A 727 13.12 -41.30 -3.95
N SER A 728 11.95 -41.75 -4.41
CA SER A 728 10.95 -42.42 -3.56
C SER A 728 10.95 -43.92 -3.81
N VAL A 729 11.28 -44.68 -2.77
CA VAL A 729 11.29 -46.14 -2.77
C VAL A 729 10.03 -46.65 -2.07
N PHE A 730 9.20 -47.37 -2.81
CA PHE A 730 7.98 -48.01 -2.32
C PHE A 730 8.29 -49.49 -2.07
N THR A 731 8.38 -49.90 -0.81
CA THR A 731 8.72 -51.29 -0.44
C THR A 731 7.49 -52.01 0.08
N ASN A 732 7.12 -53.12 -0.56
CA ASN A 732 6.02 -53.96 -0.07
C ASN A 732 6.52 -54.82 1.10
N ARG A 733 6.13 -54.45 2.32
CA ARG A 733 6.43 -55.17 3.57
C ARG A 733 5.38 -56.24 3.92
N GLY A 734 4.32 -56.34 3.13
CA GLY A 734 3.25 -57.32 3.29
C GLY A 734 3.58 -58.69 2.69
N THR A 735 2.58 -59.58 2.74
CA THR A 735 2.69 -60.97 2.24
C THR A 735 2.04 -61.19 0.87
N GLU A 736 1.33 -60.19 0.34
CA GLU A 736 0.62 -60.26 -0.94
C GLU A 736 1.11 -59.16 -1.90
N SER A 737 1.03 -59.41 -3.21
CA SER A 737 1.33 -58.42 -4.22
C SER A 737 0.36 -57.23 -4.10
N ARG A 738 0.88 -56.00 -4.24
CA ARG A 738 0.08 -54.77 -4.14
C ARG A 738 0.08 -54.04 -5.47
N THR A 739 -1.11 -53.83 -6.03
CA THR A 739 -1.33 -52.96 -7.19
C THR A 739 -1.96 -51.65 -6.74
N PHE A 740 -1.37 -50.52 -7.12
CA PHE A 740 -1.84 -49.19 -6.74
C PHE A 740 -1.33 -48.12 -7.70
N TRP A 741 -1.92 -46.93 -7.63
CA TRP A 741 -1.52 -45.76 -8.41
C TRP A 741 -0.57 -44.89 -7.59
N LEU A 742 0.53 -44.47 -8.18
CA LEU A 742 1.48 -43.53 -7.58
C LEU A 742 1.74 -42.36 -8.52
N GLY A 743 2.34 -41.32 -7.95
CA GLY A 743 2.71 -40.11 -8.67
C GLY A 743 3.01 -38.97 -7.71
N ASP A 744 3.15 -37.78 -8.27
CA ASP A 744 3.38 -36.55 -7.53
C ASP A 744 2.32 -35.50 -7.92
N VAL A 745 2.13 -34.51 -7.05
CA VAL A 745 1.27 -33.34 -7.30
C VAL A 745 2.12 -32.09 -7.18
N LEU A 746 1.95 -31.17 -8.11
CA LEU A 746 2.50 -29.82 -8.07
C LEU A 746 1.31 -28.86 -8.00
N ASP A 747 1.43 -27.80 -7.20
CA ASP A 747 0.44 -26.72 -7.04
C ASP A 747 1.19 -25.39 -6.85
N HIS A 748 0.68 -24.32 -7.43
CA HIS A 748 1.36 -23.03 -7.46
C HIS A 748 0.33 -21.90 -7.39
N ASP A 749 0.35 -21.18 -6.27
CA ASP A 749 -0.53 -20.04 -5.97
C ASP A 749 0.16 -18.68 -6.23
N GLY A 750 1.33 -18.70 -6.86
CA GLY A 750 2.07 -17.51 -7.24
C GLY A 750 1.43 -16.73 -8.38
N ALA A 751 1.86 -15.48 -8.55
CA ALA A 751 1.25 -14.63 -9.56
C ALA A 751 1.42 -15.18 -10.99
N GLY A 752 0.45 -15.03 -11.89
CA GLY A 752 0.44 -15.54 -13.26
C GLY A 752 0.44 -17.06 -13.36
N GLN A 753 0.00 -17.78 -12.31
CA GLN A 753 0.09 -19.23 -12.21
C GLN A 753 -0.42 -19.96 -13.46
N ARG A 754 0.40 -20.90 -13.94
CA ARG A 754 0.09 -21.72 -15.10
C ARG A 754 0.81 -23.05 -15.00
N SER A 755 0.09 -24.13 -15.30
CA SER A 755 0.62 -25.49 -15.41
C SER A 755 1.12 -25.79 -16.82
N GLY A 756 2.13 -26.64 -16.92
CA GLY A 756 2.74 -27.07 -18.17
C GLY A 756 2.88 -28.59 -18.23
N VAL A 757 2.55 -29.16 -19.39
CA VAL A 757 2.75 -30.60 -19.67
C VAL A 757 3.54 -30.74 -20.96
N ALA A 758 4.56 -31.60 -20.96
CA ALA A 758 5.43 -31.81 -22.10
C ALA A 758 4.66 -32.11 -23.40
N GLY A 759 4.83 -31.27 -24.42
CA GLY A 759 4.15 -31.39 -25.72
C GLY A 759 2.74 -30.79 -25.79
N HIS A 760 2.22 -30.24 -24.70
CA HIS A 760 0.92 -29.56 -24.64
C HIS A 760 1.03 -28.07 -24.29
N GLY A 761 2.24 -27.57 -24.04
CA GLY A 761 2.47 -26.17 -23.64
C GLY A 761 1.79 -25.85 -22.31
N THR A 762 1.26 -24.62 -22.20
CA THR A 762 0.45 -24.20 -21.05
C THR A 762 -0.91 -24.90 -21.06
N VAL A 763 -1.26 -25.54 -19.95
CA VAL A 763 -2.60 -26.06 -19.71
C VAL A 763 -3.56 -24.89 -19.51
N THR A 764 -4.46 -24.64 -20.45
CA THR A 764 -5.46 -23.56 -20.36
C THR A 764 -6.83 -24.04 -19.86
N ALA A 765 -6.99 -25.35 -19.64
CA ALA A 765 -8.25 -25.93 -19.25
C ALA A 765 -8.63 -25.56 -17.80
N SER A 766 -9.80 -24.96 -17.61
CA SER A 766 -10.35 -24.64 -16.28
C SER A 766 -10.91 -25.87 -15.56
N ALA A 767 -11.30 -26.91 -16.32
CA ALA A 767 -11.65 -28.23 -15.79
C ALA A 767 -10.48 -29.19 -15.97
N PRO A 768 -10.21 -30.08 -14.99
CA PRO A 768 -9.10 -31.03 -15.13
C PRO A 768 -9.29 -32.02 -16.27
N ALA A 769 -8.21 -32.33 -16.98
CA ALA A 769 -8.19 -33.25 -18.11
C ALA A 769 -6.96 -34.18 -18.07
N ASP A 770 -7.04 -35.29 -18.80
CA ASP A 770 -5.92 -36.22 -19.01
C ASP A 770 -5.03 -35.73 -20.16
N PHE A 771 -3.72 -35.78 -19.95
CA PHE A 771 -2.68 -35.43 -20.91
C PHE A 771 -1.66 -36.57 -20.99
N GLU A 772 -1.22 -36.88 -22.21
CA GLU A 772 -0.12 -37.80 -22.47
C GLU A 772 1.15 -37.00 -22.75
N PRO A 773 2.12 -36.96 -21.81
CA PRO A 773 3.31 -36.15 -21.95
C PRO A 773 4.27 -36.72 -23.01
N THR A 774 4.80 -35.86 -23.88
CA THR A 774 5.77 -36.26 -24.93
C THR A 774 7.20 -36.39 -24.43
N ALA A 775 7.49 -35.89 -23.23
CA ALA A 775 8.76 -36.00 -22.52
C ALA A 775 8.47 -36.17 -21.03
N PRO A 776 9.38 -36.73 -20.22
CA PRO A 776 9.09 -37.13 -18.84
C PRO A 776 9.16 -35.92 -17.88
N TRP A 777 8.38 -34.86 -18.13
CA TRP A 777 8.28 -33.72 -17.22
C TRP A 777 6.88 -33.10 -17.17
N VAL A 778 6.58 -32.52 -16.00
CA VAL A 778 5.49 -31.55 -15.78
C VAL A 778 6.09 -30.32 -15.09
N GLY A 779 5.46 -29.16 -15.25
CA GLY A 779 5.98 -27.94 -14.65
C GLY A 779 4.92 -26.91 -14.33
N MET A 780 5.35 -25.87 -13.62
CA MET A 780 4.57 -24.69 -13.30
C MET A 780 5.41 -23.44 -13.39
N THR A 781 4.77 -22.29 -13.53
CA THR A 781 5.45 -20.99 -13.56
C THR A 781 4.44 -19.88 -13.25
N GLY A 782 4.95 -18.70 -12.95
CA GLY A 782 4.18 -17.49 -12.76
C GLY A 782 4.56 -16.35 -13.70
N SER A 783 4.22 -15.13 -13.27
CA SER A 783 4.64 -13.84 -13.83
C SER A 783 6.01 -13.40 -13.34
N ASP A 784 6.57 -14.07 -12.32
CA ASP A 784 7.87 -13.79 -11.72
C ASP A 784 9.07 -14.24 -12.59
N GLY A 785 8.80 -14.95 -13.70
CA GLY A 785 9.85 -15.43 -14.60
C GLY A 785 10.56 -16.70 -14.11
N GLN A 786 10.01 -17.37 -13.09
CA GLN A 786 10.56 -18.62 -12.58
C GLN A 786 9.72 -19.82 -13.04
N THR A 787 10.38 -20.92 -13.37
CA THR A 787 9.75 -22.18 -13.77
C THR A 787 10.16 -23.31 -12.85
N TYR A 788 9.17 -23.97 -12.29
CA TYR A 788 9.27 -25.17 -11.47
C TYR A 788 9.02 -26.41 -12.32
N GLY A 789 9.75 -27.49 -12.06
CA GLY A 789 9.60 -28.73 -12.82
C GLY A 789 9.80 -29.99 -12.00
N LEU A 790 9.02 -31.01 -12.32
CA LEU A 790 9.27 -32.40 -11.93
C LEU A 790 9.72 -33.17 -13.17
N LEU A 791 11.00 -33.51 -13.23
CA LEU A 791 11.60 -34.23 -14.36
C LEU A 791 11.90 -35.66 -13.96
N TYR A 792 11.24 -36.62 -14.58
CA TYR A 792 11.32 -38.04 -14.26
C TYR A 792 12.40 -38.73 -15.09
N ASP A 793 13.11 -39.68 -14.49
CA ASP A 793 14.15 -40.46 -15.19
C ASP A 793 13.54 -41.44 -16.22
N GLU A 794 12.33 -41.93 -15.94
CA GLU A 794 11.61 -42.87 -16.80
C GLU A 794 10.31 -42.26 -17.35
N PRO A 795 9.98 -42.51 -18.62
CA PRO A 795 8.67 -42.21 -19.17
C PRO A 795 7.61 -43.18 -18.63
N GLY A 796 6.34 -43.00 -19.03
CA GLY A 796 5.26 -43.94 -18.72
C GLY A 796 4.35 -43.52 -17.56
N PHE A 797 4.16 -42.21 -17.37
CA PHE A 797 3.09 -41.65 -16.57
C PHE A 797 2.12 -40.87 -17.46
N THR A 798 0.86 -40.83 -17.06
CA THR A 798 -0.13 -39.89 -17.59
C THR A 798 -0.22 -38.68 -16.67
N VAL A 799 -0.73 -37.54 -17.15
CA VAL A 799 -0.90 -36.34 -16.33
C VAL A 799 -2.36 -35.97 -16.28
N TYR A 800 -2.88 -35.76 -15.07
CA TYR A 800 -4.19 -35.18 -14.85
C TYR A 800 -3.98 -33.76 -14.31
N ALA A 801 -4.44 -32.74 -15.03
CA ALA A 801 -4.12 -31.35 -14.72
C ALA A 801 -5.23 -30.39 -15.12
N CYS A 802 -5.25 -29.21 -14.48
CA CYS A 802 -5.96 -28.03 -14.96
C CYS A 802 -5.01 -26.83 -14.97
N GLY A 803 -5.53 -25.63 -15.23
CA GLY A 803 -4.69 -24.42 -15.37
C GLY A 803 -3.71 -24.17 -14.21
N ILE A 804 -4.06 -24.58 -12.98
CA ILE A 804 -3.35 -24.15 -11.76
C ILE A 804 -2.63 -25.30 -11.04
N TRP A 805 -3.00 -26.56 -11.32
CA TRP A 805 -2.33 -27.73 -10.72
C TRP A 805 -2.09 -28.88 -11.70
N ALA A 806 -1.08 -29.71 -11.42
CA ALA A 806 -0.76 -30.90 -12.21
C ALA A 806 -0.46 -32.13 -11.34
N MET A 807 -0.94 -33.29 -11.78
CA MET A 807 -0.79 -34.56 -11.07
C MET A 807 -0.32 -35.66 -12.03
N THR A 808 0.84 -36.25 -11.77
CA THR A 808 1.34 -37.40 -12.56
C THR A 808 0.72 -38.69 -12.05
N GLN A 809 0.47 -39.67 -12.92
CA GLN A 809 -0.23 -40.91 -12.58
C GLN A 809 0.39 -42.12 -13.28
N ARG A 810 0.83 -43.11 -12.49
CA ARG A 810 1.33 -44.41 -12.95
C ARG A 810 0.79 -45.53 -12.06
N GLU A 811 0.26 -46.58 -12.67
CA GLU A 811 -0.10 -47.81 -11.95
C GLU A 811 1.12 -48.73 -11.85
N VAL A 812 1.33 -49.31 -10.67
CA VAL A 812 2.41 -50.26 -10.43
C VAL A 812 1.90 -51.47 -9.65
N THR A 813 2.57 -52.60 -9.83
CA THR A 813 2.40 -53.81 -9.01
C THR A 813 3.72 -54.14 -8.35
N ILE A 814 3.73 -54.27 -7.02
CA ILE A 814 4.93 -54.58 -6.22
C ILE A 814 4.73 -55.92 -5.53
N GLU A 815 5.61 -56.88 -5.82
CA GLU A 815 5.61 -58.21 -5.21
C GLU A 815 6.07 -58.16 -3.74
N PRO A 816 5.62 -59.10 -2.88
CA PRO A 816 6.06 -59.18 -1.49
C PRO A 816 7.59 -59.13 -1.33
N GLY A 817 8.09 -58.25 -0.47
CA GLY A 817 9.53 -58.10 -0.21
C GLY A 817 10.33 -57.39 -1.30
N THR A 818 9.70 -56.96 -2.39
CA THR A 818 10.33 -56.17 -3.46
C THR A 818 10.01 -54.68 -3.33
N ALA A 819 10.66 -53.85 -4.16
CA ALA A 819 10.45 -52.41 -4.15
C ALA A 819 10.35 -51.84 -5.57
N PHE A 820 9.58 -50.77 -5.71
CA PHE A 820 9.55 -49.91 -6.88
C PHE A 820 10.21 -48.56 -6.54
N THR A 821 11.00 -48.01 -7.46
CA THR A 821 11.70 -46.74 -7.24
C THR A 821 11.21 -45.69 -8.24
N LEU A 822 10.71 -44.57 -7.74
CA LEU A 822 10.38 -43.38 -8.52
C LEU A 822 11.48 -42.33 -8.34
N ARG A 823 12.23 -42.05 -9.40
CA ARG A 823 13.26 -41.00 -9.44
C ARG A 823 12.78 -39.79 -10.23
N ARG A 824 12.97 -38.62 -9.66
CA ARG A 824 12.74 -37.34 -10.32
C ARG A 824 13.70 -36.27 -9.83
N ARG A 825 13.90 -35.26 -10.65
CA ARG A 825 14.59 -34.01 -10.34
C ARG A 825 13.52 -32.94 -10.12
N ILE A 826 13.57 -32.28 -8.97
CA ILE A 826 12.75 -31.13 -8.61
C ILE A 826 13.55 -29.88 -8.98
N ALA A 827 13.18 -29.22 -10.08
CA ALA A 827 13.89 -28.07 -10.61
C ALA A 827 13.19 -26.76 -10.29
N ALA A 828 13.98 -25.70 -10.10
CA ALA A 828 13.54 -24.31 -10.14
C ALA A 828 14.58 -23.51 -10.90
N VAL A 829 14.13 -22.81 -11.94
CA VAL A 829 15.01 -22.09 -12.86
C VAL A 829 14.39 -20.79 -13.34
N ASP A 830 15.24 -19.79 -13.59
CA ASP A 830 14.85 -18.56 -14.28
C ASP A 830 14.60 -18.86 -15.76
N ASN A 831 13.41 -18.51 -16.27
CA ASN A 831 13.03 -18.70 -17.67
C ASN A 831 13.31 -17.46 -18.55
N GLY A 832 13.81 -16.37 -17.97
CA GLY A 832 14.17 -15.14 -18.66
C GLY A 832 12.99 -14.39 -19.29
N GLY A 833 11.75 -14.69 -18.88
CA GLY A 833 10.54 -14.13 -19.48
C GLY A 833 10.26 -14.69 -20.88
N ALA A 834 10.71 -15.91 -21.18
CA ALA A 834 10.48 -16.54 -22.48
C ALA A 834 8.98 -16.70 -22.80
N ALA A 835 8.64 -16.60 -24.08
CA ALA A 835 7.26 -16.78 -24.56
C ALA A 835 6.73 -18.20 -24.24
N ASP A 836 7.57 -19.22 -24.35
CA ASP A 836 7.34 -20.54 -23.77
C ASP A 836 8.21 -20.69 -22.51
N PRO A 837 7.63 -20.50 -21.31
CA PRO A 837 8.38 -20.58 -20.06
C PRO A 837 8.83 -22.02 -19.74
N PHE A 838 8.21 -23.05 -20.31
CA PHE A 838 8.50 -24.44 -19.99
C PHE A 838 9.62 -25.04 -20.85
N ALA A 839 10.01 -24.34 -21.93
CA ALA A 839 11.12 -24.77 -22.78
C ALA A 839 12.43 -24.98 -22.00
N VAL A 840 12.62 -24.23 -20.91
CA VAL A 840 13.77 -24.38 -20.02
C VAL A 840 13.84 -25.77 -19.36
N LEU A 841 12.70 -26.39 -19.06
CA LEU A 841 12.65 -27.73 -18.45
C LEU A 841 13.15 -28.81 -19.41
N ALA A 842 12.96 -28.65 -20.72
CA ALA A 842 13.47 -29.59 -21.71
C ALA A 842 15.01 -29.55 -21.83
N SER A 843 15.65 -28.50 -21.33
CA SER A 843 17.11 -28.33 -21.36
C SER A 843 17.83 -28.90 -20.13
N LEU A 844 17.07 -29.32 -19.11
CA LEU A 844 17.57 -29.89 -17.85
C LEU A 844 17.60 -31.41 -17.90
#